data_AF-A0A495TRJ9-F1
#
_entry.id   AF-A0A495TRJ9-F1
#
_cell.length_a   1.000
_cell.length_b   1.000
_cell.length_c   1.000
_cell.angle_alpha   90.00
_cell.angle_beta   90.00
_cell.angle_gamma   90.00
#
_symmetry.space_group_name_H-M   'P 1'
#
loop_
_entity.id
_entity.type
_entity.pdbx_description
1 polymer ?
#
loop_
_entity_poly.entity_id
_entity_poly.type
_entity_poly.pdbx_seq_one_letter_code
_entity_poly.pdbx_strand_id
1 'polypeptide(L)'
;MIGSGLGVAAAKTPEGAAILAAGLAIAAAGFLVTGVAVPDASKFANTIAPLQDLVNTYYNSLSPAQQSSFASSFTTNVQAVFNGGMMVPQVNASGQITGYGIDIPTAVLAQSDGSTLYTFASGVTYQQGAFAKAGPLLETANSSENIWTIPEATSGTATLGLFGDGSYGYQSTDQNGNRVAEVYIAGTGGSYSVTAGSASTFVTDSGTNNQVTAPTGSFVDLVGNADRANVSNATVIAEANTASVVSGNSNTVTASGVNVGVTLLGNNDVVNSAIANDGFAVTGTNLTFHGVGDGLSLFQNSSANVYGDGNSVAAAAAGVNATLYGNNDRIDSTFINTSWALVGTNLTFHGIGDGLSLFQNSSANVYGDSNAVAAAAAGVNATLYGNNDRIDSTFINTSWALVGTNLTFHGVGDGLSLFQNSSANVYGDGNSVAAAAAGVNATLYGNNDRIDSTFTNTSWALVGTNLTFHGVGDGLSLFQNSSANVYGDNNAVAAAAAGVTATLYGNNDRIDSTFTNTSWALVGTNLTFHGVGDGLSLFQNSSANVYGDNNAVAAAAAGVTATLYGNNDNLTSQFANNGFAVVGTGLTFHGAGDGITFFQNSGGIVYGDSNSIAASTNSAVAMNGNGNNITAGSNSVVVDNGVNNTINATNSVIVLGPENIGQTIYIYGSGNYIDATALKSSNPLVQATIVVRGTGDTIYGNNNTIIDLTGTSGNTVNGSNVSVKTNNPNYTRGSGSAPSGAYGPLNPASPAGTQINFPDYSLNDDSSSGSIGFPGDWSDPILSMPWYDTPDSSGPSLDVDILCYSGDPIVLNLNGGKVETTALSSSPASFDMRNNGQKVQTGWGTAGEGYLVYDPNDAGNTTVVNQDSQLVAGFDALQALARQVDGTGNGSLTANDALWNSLKVWVDTTGTGQFQSGELYSLDQLGITSINLNGEQVNQDNNGNQILVDSTFTWANGSTGDIAGVNLMFNPNATQDAAAPTASLSDLQISNLIAGMASYGVQPAASSTLVAASLQPQQATLAANLH
;
A
#
# COMPACT_ATOMS: atom_id res chain seq x y z
N MET A 1 41.79 10.81 52.89
CA MET A 1 41.38 12.14 52.39
C MET A 1 39.87 12.12 52.31
N ILE A 2 39.21 12.76 53.27
CA ILE A 2 37.76 12.96 53.32
C ILE A 2 37.56 14.32 52.65
N GLY A 3 37.39 14.31 51.33
CA GLY A 3 37.33 15.51 50.53
C GLY A 3 36.54 15.23 49.28
N SER A 4 35.41 15.93 49.17
CA SER A 4 34.59 16.15 47.98
C SER A 4 34.04 14.91 47.26
N GLY A 5 32.73 14.68 47.41
CA GLY A 5 31.98 13.82 46.48
C GLY A 5 30.80 13.07 47.10
N LEU A 6 29.96 13.72 47.91
CA LEU A 6 28.68 13.12 48.32
C LEU A 6 27.56 14.13 48.07
N GLY A 7 26.93 13.96 46.92
CA GLY A 7 25.70 14.60 46.54
C GLY A 7 24.99 13.66 45.57
N VAL A 8 23.67 13.52 45.53
CA VAL A 8 22.54 14.12 46.25
C VAL A 8 21.32 13.25 45.87
N ALA A 9 20.66 12.55 46.81
CA ALA A 9 19.21 12.65 46.97
C ALA A 9 18.70 12.18 48.35
N ALA A 10 19.25 11.11 48.94
CA ALA A 10 18.80 10.60 50.25
C ALA A 10 19.30 11.43 51.47
N ALA A 11 20.39 12.18 51.32
CA ALA A 11 20.99 12.99 52.40
C ALA A 11 20.27 14.34 52.68
N LYS A 12 19.12 14.62 52.05
CA LYS A 12 18.43 15.93 52.15
C LYS A 12 17.35 16.02 53.23
N THR A 13 17.00 14.92 53.89
CA THR A 13 16.12 14.97 55.06
C THR A 13 16.95 15.04 56.34
N PRO A 14 16.55 15.84 57.36
CA PRO A 14 17.19 15.85 58.69
C PRO A 14 17.35 14.44 59.30
N GLU A 15 16.46 13.49 58.98
CA GLU A 15 16.58 12.09 59.41
C GLU A 15 17.76 11.36 58.77
N GLY A 16 17.98 11.46 57.45
CA GLY A 16 19.06 10.76 56.72
C GLY A 16 20.49 11.15 57.14
N ALA A 17 20.72 12.41 57.51
CA ALA A 17 22.00 12.87 58.04
C ALA A 17 22.25 12.40 59.50
N ALA A 18 21.18 12.21 60.27
CA ALA A 18 21.25 11.61 61.60
C ALA A 18 21.48 10.09 61.54
N ILE A 19 20.96 9.42 60.51
CA ILE A 19 21.09 7.98 60.25
C ILE A 19 22.53 7.58 59.92
N LEU A 20 23.22 8.29 59.01
CA LEU A 20 24.64 8.00 58.72
C LEU A 20 25.54 8.22 59.95
N ALA A 21 25.25 9.25 60.74
CA ALA A 21 25.98 9.55 61.97
C ALA A 21 25.71 8.53 63.09
N ALA A 22 24.47 8.04 63.20
CA ALA A 22 24.10 6.96 64.11
C ALA A 22 24.74 5.63 63.68
N GLY A 23 24.70 5.28 62.40
CA GLY A 23 25.32 4.06 61.85
C GLY A 23 26.84 4.02 62.01
N LEU A 24 27.54 5.14 61.77
CA LEU A 24 28.98 5.28 62.03
C LEU A 24 29.31 5.18 63.53
N ALA A 25 28.45 5.73 64.40
CA ALA A 25 28.60 5.61 65.85
C ALA A 25 28.30 4.19 66.37
N ILE A 26 27.29 3.50 65.79
CA ILE A 26 26.90 2.12 66.08
C ILE A 26 27.99 1.14 65.63
N ALA A 27 28.51 1.29 64.41
CA ALA A 27 29.61 0.50 63.88
C ALA A 27 30.90 0.72 64.68
N ALA A 28 31.26 1.97 64.98
CA ALA A 28 32.41 2.30 65.82
C ALA A 28 32.31 1.71 67.24
N ALA A 29 31.10 1.68 67.83
CA ALA A 29 30.84 1.01 69.09
C ALA A 29 30.98 -0.52 68.99
N GLY A 30 30.51 -1.13 67.89
CA GLY A 30 30.70 -2.56 67.64
C GLY A 30 32.15 -2.97 67.50
N PHE A 31 32.98 -2.15 66.85
CA PHE A 31 34.43 -2.33 66.75
C PHE A 31 35.15 -2.26 68.11
N LEU A 32 34.67 -1.41 69.02
CA LEU A 32 35.20 -1.30 70.38
C LEU A 32 34.72 -2.44 71.30
N VAL A 33 33.49 -2.95 71.10
CA VAL A 33 32.93 -4.07 71.88
C VAL A 33 33.51 -5.42 71.45
N THR A 34 33.75 -5.64 70.16
CA THR A 34 34.38 -6.87 69.61
C THR A 34 35.88 -6.93 69.90
N GLY A 35 36.57 -5.79 69.90
CA GLY A 35 37.99 -5.69 70.25
C GLY A 35 38.33 -6.14 71.68
N VAL A 36 37.34 -6.20 72.57
CA VAL A 36 37.52 -6.66 73.96
C VAL A 36 37.44 -8.20 74.07
N ALA A 37 37.04 -8.94 73.03
CA ALA A 37 36.59 -10.32 73.17
C ALA A 37 37.24 -11.43 72.31
N VAL A 38 38.26 -11.21 71.46
CA VAL A 38 38.87 -12.33 70.66
C VAL A 38 40.42 -12.33 70.62
N PRO A 39 41.10 -13.48 70.80
CA PRO A 39 42.56 -13.60 70.88
C PRO A 39 43.28 -13.67 69.51
N ASP A 40 42.89 -12.85 68.53
CA ASP A 40 43.64 -12.67 67.27
C ASP A 40 44.14 -11.23 67.14
N ALA A 41 45.44 -11.06 67.36
CA ALA A 41 46.12 -9.75 67.43
C ALA A 41 46.08 -8.96 66.11
N SER A 42 45.76 -9.59 64.99
CA SER A 42 45.80 -8.96 63.66
C SER A 42 44.61 -8.03 63.38
N LYS A 43 43.43 -8.31 63.94
CA LYS A 43 42.21 -7.53 63.69
C LYS A 43 42.08 -6.31 64.59
N PHE A 44 42.40 -6.44 65.89
CA PHE A 44 42.40 -5.32 66.85
C PHE A 44 43.40 -4.21 66.46
N ALA A 45 44.57 -4.60 65.93
CA ALA A 45 45.60 -3.67 65.48
C ALA A 45 45.14 -2.78 64.31
N ASN A 46 44.35 -3.32 63.38
CA ASN A 46 43.84 -2.56 62.24
C ASN A 46 42.74 -1.56 62.63
N THR A 47 41.94 -1.90 63.66
CA THR A 47 40.81 -1.08 64.13
C THR A 47 41.24 0.12 64.97
N ILE A 48 42.36 0.00 65.71
CA ILE A 48 42.91 1.08 66.55
C ILE A 48 43.89 1.97 65.76
N ALA A 49 44.37 1.54 64.57
CA ALA A 49 45.45 2.19 63.83
C ALA A 49 45.31 3.72 63.62
N PRO A 50 44.13 4.30 63.31
CA PRO A 50 43.98 5.76 63.16
C PRO A 50 44.08 6.53 64.49
N LEU A 51 43.56 5.94 65.58
CA LEU A 51 43.72 6.45 66.95
C LEU A 51 45.18 6.33 67.39
N GLN A 52 45.82 5.22 67.01
CA GLN A 52 47.26 5.01 67.19
C GLN A 52 48.06 6.06 66.45
N ASP A 53 47.74 6.41 65.21
CA ASP A 53 48.51 7.38 64.42
C ASP A 53 48.37 8.81 64.97
N LEU A 54 47.18 9.19 65.45
CA LEU A 54 46.94 10.46 66.14
C LEU A 54 47.67 10.54 67.49
N VAL A 55 47.55 9.47 68.30
CA VAL A 55 48.22 9.35 69.60
C VAL A 55 49.73 9.28 69.44
N ASN A 56 50.23 8.56 68.42
CA ASN A 56 51.65 8.45 68.11
C ASN A 56 52.21 9.76 67.56
N THR A 57 51.48 10.48 66.71
CA THR A 57 51.91 11.80 66.21
C THR A 57 52.06 12.81 67.36
N TYR A 58 51.09 12.83 68.28
CA TYR A 58 51.17 13.67 69.48
C TYR A 58 52.28 13.18 70.43
N TYR A 59 52.35 11.88 70.73
CA TYR A 59 53.37 11.26 71.58
C TYR A 59 54.80 11.52 71.08
N ASN A 60 55.02 11.38 69.77
CA ASN A 60 56.32 11.61 69.14
C ASN A 60 56.69 13.09 69.09
N SER A 61 55.73 14.01 69.26
CA SER A 61 55.99 15.45 69.41
C SER A 61 56.39 15.88 70.83
N LEU A 62 56.26 14.99 71.83
CA LEU A 62 56.62 15.25 73.23
C LEU A 62 58.08 14.90 73.52
N SER A 63 58.70 15.57 74.51
CA SER A 63 60.06 15.24 74.96
C SER A 63 60.11 13.87 75.69
N PRO A 64 61.27 13.20 75.81
CA PRO A 64 61.35 11.86 76.44
C PRO A 64 60.76 11.76 77.86
N ALA A 65 60.85 12.82 78.67
CA ALA A 65 60.25 12.87 80.00
C ALA A 65 58.72 13.04 79.95
N GLN A 66 58.22 13.78 78.96
CA GLN A 66 56.79 13.98 78.72
C GLN A 66 56.15 12.74 78.06
N GLN A 67 56.90 12.01 77.23
CA GLN A 67 56.49 10.72 76.68
C GLN A 67 56.23 9.70 77.78
N SER A 68 57.15 9.53 78.74
CA SER A 68 56.95 8.60 79.87
C SER A 68 55.71 8.95 80.73
N SER A 69 55.47 10.26 80.93
CA SER A 69 54.30 10.75 81.67
C SER A 69 52.99 10.64 80.86
N PHE A 70 53.06 10.85 79.55
CA PHE A 70 51.94 10.62 78.64
C PHE A 70 51.61 9.13 78.58
N ALA A 71 52.59 8.24 78.43
CA ALA A 71 52.38 6.80 78.39
C ALA A 71 51.76 6.29 79.69
N SER A 72 52.23 6.72 80.86
CA SER A 72 51.66 6.29 82.14
C SER A 72 50.27 6.87 82.37
N SER A 73 50.04 8.15 82.03
CA SER A 73 48.73 8.80 82.19
C SER A 73 47.72 8.29 81.17
N PHE A 74 48.12 8.06 79.93
CA PHE A 74 47.30 7.45 78.88
C PHE A 74 46.94 6.02 79.27
N THR A 75 47.92 5.20 79.67
CA THR A 75 47.66 3.82 80.11
C THR A 75 46.76 3.78 81.35
N THR A 76 46.99 4.65 82.33
CA THR A 76 46.18 4.70 83.56
C THR A 76 44.76 5.22 83.29
N ASN A 77 44.59 6.24 82.45
CA ASN A 77 43.27 6.78 82.12
C ASN A 77 42.49 5.86 81.18
N VAL A 78 43.15 5.23 80.21
CA VAL A 78 42.55 4.19 79.37
C VAL A 78 42.15 2.99 80.24
N GLN A 79 43.05 2.50 81.11
CA GLN A 79 42.73 1.41 82.06
C GLN A 79 41.62 1.78 83.05
N ALA A 80 41.53 3.04 83.50
CA ALA A 80 40.48 3.49 84.41
C ALA A 80 39.11 3.64 83.72
N VAL A 81 39.11 4.06 82.45
CA VAL A 81 37.89 4.17 81.64
C VAL A 81 37.35 2.79 81.23
N PHE A 82 38.22 1.82 80.99
CA PHE A 82 37.84 0.44 80.63
C PHE A 82 37.78 -0.53 81.82
N ASN A 83 37.81 -0.05 83.07
CA ASN A 83 37.88 -0.87 84.28
C ASN A 83 36.51 -1.51 84.64
N GLY A 84 36.02 -2.39 83.77
CA GLY A 84 34.74 -3.10 83.92
C GLY A 84 33.52 -2.37 83.33
N GLY A 85 33.72 -1.16 82.80
CA GLY A 85 32.71 -0.45 82.01
C GLY A 85 32.61 -0.99 80.59
N MET A 86 31.39 -1.08 80.09
CA MET A 86 31.08 -1.43 78.71
C MET A 86 30.48 -0.21 78.01
N MET A 87 30.68 -0.10 76.69
CA MET A 87 29.97 0.88 75.88
C MET A 87 28.49 0.52 75.82
N VAL A 88 27.62 1.39 76.31
CA VAL A 88 26.16 1.22 76.35
C VAL A 88 25.48 2.28 75.49
N PRO A 89 24.51 1.91 74.63
CA PRO A 89 23.71 2.87 73.88
C PRO A 89 22.99 3.86 74.80
N GLN A 90 23.09 5.15 74.50
CA GLN A 90 22.28 6.20 75.10
C GLN A 90 21.04 6.38 74.25
N VAL A 91 19.86 6.31 74.87
CA VAL A 91 18.57 6.43 74.17
C VAL A 91 17.84 7.70 74.56
N ASN A 92 17.14 8.30 73.59
CA ASN A 92 16.22 9.40 73.87
C ASN A 92 14.89 8.89 74.44
N ALA A 93 13.98 9.84 74.72
CA ALA A 93 12.63 9.54 75.23
C ALA A 93 11.78 8.66 74.31
N SER A 94 12.17 8.51 73.03
CA SER A 94 11.51 7.66 72.04
C SER A 94 12.18 6.29 71.85
N GLY A 95 13.21 5.96 72.65
CA GLY A 95 13.94 4.69 72.54
C GLY A 95 14.98 4.63 71.41
N GLN A 96 15.24 5.75 70.72
CA GLN A 96 16.24 5.81 69.64
C GLN A 96 17.64 6.05 70.21
N ILE A 97 18.66 5.40 69.63
CA ILE A 97 20.07 5.59 70.01
C ILE A 97 20.54 6.99 69.59
N THR A 98 20.87 7.84 70.56
CA THR A 98 21.39 9.21 70.34
C THR A 98 22.88 9.35 70.58
N GLY A 99 23.54 8.29 71.06
CA GLY A 99 24.98 8.26 71.32
C GLY A 99 25.38 7.03 72.12
N TYR A 100 26.64 7.00 72.56
CA TYR A 100 27.17 5.92 73.38
C TYR A 100 27.88 6.48 74.61
N GLY A 101 27.64 5.86 75.76
CA GLY A 101 28.34 6.15 77.01
C GLY A 101 29.06 4.90 77.51
N ILE A 102 29.98 5.06 78.46
CA ILE A 102 30.60 3.92 79.14
C ILE A 102 29.90 3.75 80.48
N ASP A 103 29.32 2.58 80.72
CA ASP A 103 28.61 2.24 81.96
C ASP A 103 29.01 0.85 82.47
N ILE A 104 28.95 0.64 83.79
CA ILE A 104 29.32 -0.62 84.43
C ILE A 104 28.04 -1.48 84.58
N PRO A 105 28.06 -2.78 84.24
CA PRO A 105 26.89 -3.64 84.42
C PRO A 105 26.39 -3.64 85.87
N THR A 106 25.09 -3.42 86.07
CA THR A 106 24.42 -3.55 87.37
C THR A 106 24.04 -5.00 87.69
N ALA A 107 23.95 -5.87 86.68
CA ALA A 107 23.79 -7.32 86.85
C ALA A 107 24.51 -8.12 85.74
N VAL A 108 25.07 -9.27 86.10
CA VAL A 108 25.72 -10.22 85.17
C VAL A 108 25.20 -11.63 85.45
N LEU A 109 24.62 -12.29 84.45
CA LEU A 109 23.94 -13.58 84.60
C LEU A 109 24.35 -14.58 83.52
N ALA A 110 24.97 -15.68 83.92
CA ALA A 110 25.23 -16.81 83.02
C ALA A 110 23.90 -17.53 82.67
N GLN A 111 23.70 -17.79 81.39
CA GLN A 111 22.50 -18.41 80.83
C GLN A 111 22.73 -19.90 80.56
N SER A 112 21.64 -20.65 80.44
CA SER A 112 21.67 -22.11 80.17
C SER A 112 22.19 -22.48 78.77
N ASP A 113 22.22 -21.53 77.84
CA ASP A 113 22.73 -21.71 76.48
C ASP A 113 24.24 -21.44 76.35
N GLY A 114 24.92 -21.14 77.46
CA GLY A 114 26.35 -20.82 77.50
C GLY A 114 26.67 -19.33 77.36
N SER A 115 25.67 -18.46 77.18
CA SER A 115 25.89 -17.00 77.16
C SER A 115 25.99 -16.39 78.55
N THR A 116 26.50 -15.16 78.60
CA THR A 116 26.46 -14.26 79.74
C THR A 116 25.65 -13.01 79.38
N LEU A 117 24.62 -12.71 80.17
CA LEU A 117 23.77 -11.53 80.02
C LEU A 117 24.22 -10.43 81.00
N TYR A 118 24.50 -9.24 80.49
CA TYR A 118 24.89 -8.04 81.22
C TYR A 118 23.74 -7.04 81.18
N THR A 119 23.27 -6.56 82.34
CA THR A 119 22.22 -5.54 82.45
C THR A 119 22.82 -4.26 83.01
N PHE A 120 22.43 -3.10 82.48
CA PHE A 120 22.92 -1.79 82.88
C PHE A 120 21.86 -0.97 83.60
N ALA A 121 22.25 0.14 84.24
CA ALA A 121 21.33 1.01 84.99
C ALA A 121 20.24 1.63 84.08
N SER A 122 20.53 1.76 82.78
CA SER A 122 19.58 2.22 81.76
C SER A 122 18.46 1.23 81.44
N GLY A 123 18.53 -0.01 81.93
CA GLY A 123 17.63 -1.11 81.56
C GLY A 123 17.98 -1.79 80.24
N VAL A 124 19.04 -1.34 79.56
CA VAL A 124 19.60 -2.00 78.38
C VAL A 124 20.30 -3.29 78.81
N THR A 125 20.14 -4.37 78.05
CA THR A 125 20.84 -5.65 78.29
C THR A 125 21.69 -6.07 77.10
N TYR A 126 22.88 -6.62 77.35
CA TYR A 126 23.82 -7.15 76.37
C TYR A 126 24.06 -8.64 76.62
N GLN A 127 23.93 -9.48 75.61
CA GLN A 127 24.15 -10.93 75.71
C GLN A 127 25.41 -11.36 74.95
N GLN A 128 26.38 -11.97 75.65
CA GLN A 128 27.67 -12.44 75.10
C GLN A 128 27.73 -13.97 75.09
N GLY A 129 28.09 -14.60 73.97
CA GLY A 129 28.53 -16.01 73.95
C GLY A 129 27.46 -17.09 73.70
N ALA A 130 26.19 -16.75 73.45
CA ALA A 130 25.21 -17.70 72.90
C ALA A 130 24.44 -17.09 71.74
N PHE A 131 24.17 -17.95 70.77
CA PHE A 131 23.58 -17.63 69.49
C PHE A 131 22.06 -17.70 69.59
N ALA A 132 21.41 -16.55 69.80
CA ALA A 132 20.05 -16.39 69.32
C ALA A 132 20.14 -15.56 68.02
N LYS A 133 19.69 -16.13 66.90
CA LYS A 133 19.41 -15.37 65.66
C LYS A 133 18.16 -14.50 65.88
N ALA A 134 18.19 -13.62 66.87
CA ALA A 134 17.08 -12.76 67.27
C ALA A 134 17.43 -11.32 66.90
N GLY A 135 17.17 -10.97 65.64
CA GLY A 135 17.39 -9.65 65.07
C GLY A 135 16.92 -9.62 63.61
N PRO A 136 16.77 -8.44 63.01
CA PRO A 136 16.25 -8.33 61.65
C PRO A 136 17.23 -8.89 60.62
N LEU A 137 18.55 -8.88 60.86
CA LEU A 137 19.56 -9.39 59.92
C LEU A 137 20.03 -10.81 60.30
N LEU A 138 20.08 -11.71 59.32
CA LEU A 138 20.64 -13.05 59.40
C LEU A 138 21.75 -13.21 58.36
N GLU A 139 22.97 -13.54 58.77
CA GLU A 139 24.08 -13.86 57.85
C GLU A 139 24.37 -15.38 57.88
N THR A 140 24.81 -15.93 56.74
CA THR A 140 25.19 -17.36 56.62
C THR A 140 26.66 -17.65 56.91
N ALA A 141 27.56 -16.67 56.74
CA ALA A 141 29.02 -16.88 56.78
C ALA A 141 29.66 -16.57 58.14
N ASN A 142 29.14 -15.56 58.86
CA ASN A 142 29.64 -15.18 60.18
C ASN A 142 28.60 -15.44 61.28
N SER A 143 29.07 -15.80 62.47
CA SER A 143 28.23 -15.87 63.65
C SER A 143 27.95 -14.46 64.18
N SER A 144 26.67 -14.11 64.35
CA SER A 144 26.28 -12.91 65.08
C SER A 144 26.75 -13.03 66.52
N GLU A 145 27.50 -12.05 66.99
CA GLU A 145 27.81 -11.91 68.40
C GLU A 145 27.26 -10.56 68.81
N ASN A 146 26.32 -10.59 69.77
CA ASN A 146 25.83 -9.48 70.58
C ASN A 146 24.45 -8.91 70.20
N ILE A 147 23.45 -9.30 71.00
CA ILE A 147 22.12 -8.69 71.03
C ILE A 147 22.10 -7.66 72.16
N TRP A 148 22.03 -6.39 71.80
CA TRP A 148 21.56 -5.35 72.70
C TRP A 148 20.04 -5.36 72.71
N THR A 149 19.41 -5.58 73.86
CA THR A 149 17.97 -5.39 74.04
C THR A 149 17.74 -4.06 74.76
N ILE A 150 16.96 -3.18 74.16
CA ILE A 150 16.75 -1.79 74.58
C ILE A 150 15.27 -1.62 74.96
N PRO A 151 14.93 -1.08 76.14
CA PRO A 151 13.55 -0.81 76.52
C PRO A 151 12.92 0.27 75.64
N GLU A 152 11.68 0.06 75.16
CA GLU A 152 10.93 1.06 74.40
C GLU A 152 9.86 1.77 75.24
N ALA A 153 9.59 3.04 74.91
CA ALA A 153 8.69 3.91 75.68
C ALA A 153 7.20 3.55 75.56
N THR A 154 6.78 2.98 74.43
CA THR A 154 5.37 2.71 74.07
C THR A 154 4.96 1.23 74.23
N SER A 155 5.77 0.43 74.95
CA SER A 155 5.75 -1.03 75.10
C SER A 155 6.42 -1.79 73.96
N GLY A 156 7.38 -2.65 74.31
CA GLY A 156 8.24 -3.38 73.36
C GLY A 156 9.70 -3.44 73.83
N THR A 157 10.53 -4.13 73.05
CA THR A 157 11.99 -4.15 73.22
C THR A 157 12.64 -4.00 71.85
N ALA A 158 13.45 -2.96 71.67
CA ALA A 158 14.29 -2.79 70.50
C ALA A 158 15.50 -3.72 70.57
N THR A 159 15.98 -4.21 69.43
CA THR A 159 17.15 -5.11 69.37
C THR A 159 18.20 -4.58 68.42
N LEU A 160 19.48 -4.61 68.80
CA LEU A 160 20.62 -4.33 67.93
C LEU A 160 21.57 -5.55 67.91
N GLY A 161 21.73 -6.16 66.74
CA GLY A 161 22.68 -7.24 66.47
C GLY A 161 23.90 -6.76 65.68
N LEU A 162 25.11 -7.16 66.08
CA LEU A 162 26.37 -6.81 65.43
C LEU A 162 27.07 -8.04 64.85
N PHE A 163 27.75 -7.88 63.72
CA PHE A 163 28.46 -8.96 63.02
C PHE A 163 29.96 -8.64 62.89
N GLY A 164 30.79 -9.68 62.83
CA GLY A 164 32.26 -9.55 62.83
C GLY A 164 32.85 -8.90 61.58
N ASP A 165 32.05 -8.72 60.54
CA ASP A 165 32.38 -8.00 59.30
C ASP A 165 32.05 -6.50 59.35
N GLY A 166 31.47 -6.02 60.46
CA GLY A 166 31.01 -4.64 60.63
C GLY A 166 29.53 -4.41 60.26
N SER A 167 28.82 -5.45 59.80
CA SER A 167 27.39 -5.39 59.53
C SER A 167 26.58 -5.31 60.82
N TYR A 168 25.38 -4.71 60.76
CA TYR A 168 24.46 -4.66 61.90
C TYR A 168 22.99 -4.70 61.50
N GLY A 169 22.13 -5.10 62.44
CA GLY A 169 20.68 -5.05 62.31
C GLY A 169 20.04 -4.45 63.55
N TYR A 170 19.31 -3.36 63.39
CA TYR A 170 18.55 -2.65 64.43
C TYR A 170 17.05 -2.79 64.18
N GLN A 171 16.27 -3.01 65.22
CA GLN A 171 14.81 -3.09 65.13
C GLN A 171 14.17 -2.37 66.29
N SER A 172 13.14 -1.57 65.99
CA SER A 172 12.36 -0.82 66.97
C SER A 172 10.88 -0.72 66.58
N THR A 173 10.08 -0.07 67.42
CA THR A 173 8.67 0.23 67.18
C THR A 173 8.47 1.71 66.86
N ASP A 174 7.70 2.02 65.82
CA ASP A 174 7.34 3.39 65.44
C ASP A 174 6.27 4.00 66.40
N GLN A 175 5.92 5.27 66.18
CA GLN A 175 4.91 5.98 66.98
C GLN A 175 3.50 5.36 66.89
N ASN A 176 3.23 4.54 65.88
CA ASN A 176 1.96 3.88 65.64
C ASN A 176 1.93 2.43 66.16
N GLY A 177 3.02 1.96 66.78
CA GLY A 177 3.12 0.60 67.29
C GLY A 177 3.61 -0.43 66.27
N ASN A 178 4.09 -0.01 65.10
CA ASN A 178 4.57 -0.94 64.08
C ASN A 178 6.09 -1.19 64.17
N ARG A 179 6.55 -2.40 63.82
CA ARG A 179 7.98 -2.74 63.83
C ARG A 179 8.69 -2.18 62.60
N VAL A 180 9.77 -1.44 62.82
CA VAL A 180 10.70 -0.92 61.83
C VAL A 180 12.05 -1.62 61.99
N ALA A 181 12.64 -2.08 60.90
CA ALA A 181 13.97 -2.66 60.85
C ALA A 181 14.92 -1.79 60.01
N GLU A 182 16.13 -1.62 60.50
CA GLU A 182 17.25 -0.98 59.81
C GLU A 182 18.43 -1.94 59.79
N VAL A 183 19.03 -2.13 58.62
CA VAL A 183 20.09 -3.11 58.40
C VAL A 183 21.20 -2.43 57.62
N TYR A 184 22.44 -2.58 58.09
CA TYR A 184 23.62 -2.11 57.39
C TYR A 184 24.56 -3.28 57.14
N ILE A 185 25.02 -3.42 55.90
CA ILE A 185 25.87 -4.51 55.45
C ILE A 185 27.19 -3.90 54.98
N ALA A 186 28.29 -4.39 55.57
CA ALA A 186 29.65 -3.93 55.27
C ALA A 186 30.56 -5.06 54.77
N GLY A 187 30.10 -6.32 54.81
CA GLY A 187 30.89 -7.47 54.40
C GLY A 187 31.11 -7.57 52.90
N THR A 188 31.81 -8.61 52.46
CA THR A 188 32.17 -8.82 51.05
C THR A 188 31.96 -10.28 50.69
N GLY A 189 31.22 -10.56 49.62
CA GLY A 189 30.93 -11.93 49.19
C GLY A 189 29.92 -12.68 50.07
N GLY A 190 29.21 -11.98 50.97
CA GLY A 190 28.33 -12.59 51.96
C GLY A 190 26.91 -12.85 51.45
N SER A 191 26.15 -13.70 52.15
CA SER A 191 24.70 -13.86 51.95
C SER A 191 23.94 -13.47 53.21
N TYR A 192 23.11 -12.45 53.07
CA TYR A 192 22.39 -11.75 54.12
C TYR A 192 20.89 -11.89 53.88
N SER A 193 20.14 -12.33 54.89
CA SER A 193 18.70 -12.44 54.87
C SER A 193 18.11 -11.56 55.94
N VAL A 194 17.24 -10.64 55.54
CA VAL A 194 16.52 -9.74 56.44
C VAL A 194 15.15 -10.34 56.74
N THR A 195 14.80 -10.44 58.02
CA THR A 195 13.54 -10.99 58.51
C THR A 195 12.51 -9.90 58.70
N ALA A 196 11.24 -10.24 58.46
CA ALA A 196 10.14 -9.29 58.48
C ALA A 196 9.88 -8.70 59.88
N GLY A 197 10.14 -7.40 60.03
CA GLY A 197 9.43 -6.55 60.98
C GLY A 197 8.15 -6.06 60.32
N SER A 198 7.03 -6.10 61.03
CA SER A 198 5.67 -5.97 60.51
C SER A 198 5.26 -4.61 59.88
N ALA A 199 6.18 -3.69 59.54
CA ALA A 199 5.80 -2.47 58.78
C ALA A 199 6.82 -1.82 57.85
N SER A 200 8.13 -1.73 58.17
CA SER A 200 9.10 -1.09 57.27
C SER A 200 10.50 -1.65 57.48
N THR A 201 11.23 -1.90 56.40
CA THR A 201 12.60 -2.45 56.44
C THR A 201 13.50 -1.63 55.55
N PHE A 202 14.55 -1.05 56.12
CA PHE A 202 15.58 -0.27 55.43
C PHE A 202 16.89 -1.05 55.45
N VAL A 203 17.49 -1.27 54.29
CA VAL A 203 18.73 -2.02 54.15
C VAL A 203 19.73 -1.17 53.39
N THR A 204 20.91 -0.93 53.92
CA THR A 204 22.02 -0.29 53.21
C THR A 204 23.16 -1.29 53.07
N ASP A 205 23.50 -1.65 51.84
CA ASP A 205 24.66 -2.47 51.52
C ASP A 205 25.78 -1.60 50.97
N SER A 206 26.84 -1.47 51.75
CA SER A 206 28.07 -0.77 51.37
C SER A 206 29.22 -1.71 51.05
N GLY A 207 28.93 -3.02 51.04
CA GLY A 207 29.89 -4.06 50.81
C GLY A 207 30.26 -4.24 49.35
N THR A 208 30.63 -5.45 48.96
CA THR A 208 30.88 -5.78 47.55
C THR A 208 30.57 -7.25 47.31
N ASN A 209 29.94 -7.56 46.19
CA ASN A 209 29.59 -8.93 45.80
C ASN A 209 28.72 -9.66 46.85
N ASN A 210 27.88 -8.93 47.56
CA ASN A 210 26.96 -9.45 48.56
C ASN A 210 25.64 -9.90 47.94
N GLN A 211 24.94 -10.81 48.62
CA GLN A 211 23.56 -11.19 48.29
C GLN A 211 22.64 -10.83 49.46
N VAL A 212 21.70 -9.94 49.24
CA VAL A 212 20.76 -9.41 50.23
C VAL A 212 19.35 -9.87 49.88
N THR A 213 18.75 -10.72 50.71
CA THR A 213 17.34 -11.11 50.60
C THR A 213 16.54 -10.34 51.64
N ALA A 214 15.57 -9.53 51.23
CA ALA A 214 14.74 -8.75 52.17
C ALA A 214 13.24 -8.94 51.96
N PRO A 215 12.39 -8.68 52.97
CA PRO A 215 10.94 -8.85 52.89
C PRO A 215 10.31 -7.98 51.80
N THR A 216 9.11 -8.36 51.38
CA THR A 216 8.30 -7.55 50.46
C THR A 216 8.04 -6.15 51.04
N GLY A 217 8.18 -5.08 50.24
CA GLY A 217 7.98 -3.70 50.72
C GLY A 217 9.23 -3.05 51.32
N SER A 218 10.40 -3.69 51.26
CA SER A 218 11.65 -3.13 51.80
C SER A 218 12.18 -1.95 50.98
N PHE A 219 12.96 -1.10 51.63
CA PHE A 219 13.84 -0.12 51.01
C PHE A 219 15.27 -0.65 51.05
N VAL A 220 15.95 -0.72 49.91
CA VAL A 220 17.33 -1.23 49.80
C VAL A 220 18.21 -0.21 49.09
N ASP A 221 19.30 0.20 49.71
CA ASP A 221 20.29 1.12 49.19
C ASP A 221 21.60 0.37 48.92
N LEU A 222 21.95 0.21 47.65
CA LEU A 222 23.13 -0.50 47.16
C LEU A 222 24.22 0.53 46.84
N VAL A 223 25.06 0.76 47.85
CA VAL A 223 26.24 1.63 47.77
C VAL A 223 27.46 0.85 47.26
N GLY A 224 27.49 -0.45 47.54
CA GLY A 224 28.51 -1.40 47.13
C GLY A 224 28.42 -1.84 45.68
N ASN A 225 29.50 -2.43 45.16
CA ASN A 225 29.57 -2.92 43.78
C ASN A 225 29.34 -4.44 43.70
N ALA A 226 28.80 -4.93 42.58
CA ALA A 226 28.51 -6.35 42.34
C ALA A 226 27.48 -6.98 43.30
N ASP A 227 26.71 -6.16 44.02
CA ASP A 227 25.74 -6.64 45.00
C ASP A 227 24.43 -7.11 44.35
N ARG A 228 23.75 -8.04 45.01
CA ARG A 228 22.48 -8.62 44.56
C ARG A 228 21.39 -8.42 45.60
N ALA A 229 20.34 -7.70 45.26
CA ALA A 229 19.11 -7.61 46.03
C ALA A 229 18.08 -8.64 45.53
N ASN A 230 17.58 -9.49 46.42
CA ASN A 230 16.46 -10.41 46.18
C ASN A 230 15.26 -9.93 47.00
N VAL A 231 14.40 -9.15 46.33
CA VAL A 231 13.33 -8.36 46.95
C VAL A 231 12.10 -8.28 46.04
N SER A 232 10.93 -7.98 46.58
CA SER A 232 9.72 -7.77 45.77
C SER A 232 8.88 -6.64 46.33
N ASN A 233 8.17 -5.90 45.48
CA ASN A 233 7.47 -4.68 45.87
C ASN A 233 8.37 -3.71 46.65
N ALA A 234 9.66 -3.67 46.32
CA ALA A 234 10.67 -2.92 47.08
C ALA A 234 11.12 -1.67 46.34
N THR A 235 11.59 -0.67 47.08
CA THR A 235 12.31 0.47 46.53
C THR A 235 13.80 0.17 46.63
N VAL A 236 14.52 0.20 45.52
CA VAL A 236 15.96 -0.04 45.46
C VAL A 236 16.67 1.21 44.94
N ILE A 237 17.75 1.62 45.58
CA ILE A 237 18.68 2.64 45.07
C ILE A 237 19.97 1.93 44.68
N ALA A 238 20.45 2.16 43.46
CA ALA A 238 21.77 1.75 43.02
C ALA A 238 22.62 3.01 42.84
N GLU A 239 23.67 3.16 43.64
CA GLU A 239 24.50 4.37 43.68
C GLU A 239 25.56 4.39 42.56
N ALA A 240 26.24 5.53 42.40
CA ALA A 240 27.21 5.78 41.34
C ALA A 240 28.34 4.74 41.31
N ASN A 241 28.75 4.34 40.10
CA ASN A 241 29.83 3.36 39.87
C ASN A 241 29.56 1.97 40.47
N THR A 242 28.29 1.58 40.61
CA THR A 242 27.90 0.25 41.05
C THR A 242 27.38 -0.57 39.86
N ALA A 243 27.56 -1.89 39.93
CA ALA A 243 26.91 -2.86 39.06
C ALA A 243 26.12 -3.83 39.94
N SER A 244 24.81 -3.69 39.98
CA SER A 244 23.94 -4.39 40.92
C SER A 244 22.99 -5.36 40.21
N VAL A 245 22.52 -6.39 40.92
CA VAL A 245 21.48 -7.29 40.43
C VAL A 245 20.25 -7.20 41.33
N VAL A 246 19.12 -6.76 40.80
CA VAL A 246 17.84 -6.73 41.50
C VAL A 246 16.98 -7.87 40.99
N SER A 247 16.47 -8.70 41.89
CA SER A 247 15.65 -9.87 41.57
C SER A 247 14.37 -9.89 42.36
N GLY A 248 13.31 -10.47 41.79
CA GLY A 248 11.94 -10.48 42.30
C GLY A 248 11.06 -9.45 41.58
N ASN A 249 9.78 -9.35 41.94
CA ASN A 249 8.79 -8.62 41.12
C ASN A 249 8.36 -7.29 41.75
N SER A 250 7.86 -6.38 40.91
CA SER A 250 7.23 -5.12 41.32
C SER A 250 8.16 -4.16 42.06
N ASN A 251 9.45 -4.21 41.77
CA ASN A 251 10.44 -3.34 42.40
C ASN A 251 10.51 -1.98 41.69
N THR A 252 10.75 -0.91 42.44
CA THR A 252 11.10 0.41 41.89
C THR A 252 12.58 0.67 42.14
N VAL A 253 13.38 0.67 41.08
CA VAL A 253 14.83 0.88 41.12
C VAL A 253 15.16 2.31 40.69
N THR A 254 15.97 3.02 41.46
CA THR A 254 16.48 4.35 41.12
C THR A 254 17.99 4.27 40.93
N ALA A 255 18.48 4.67 39.75
CA ALA A 255 19.90 4.88 39.51
C ALA A 255 20.29 6.26 40.04
N SER A 256 21.20 6.29 41.02
CA SER A 256 21.65 7.50 41.71
C SER A 256 23.10 7.79 41.34
N GLY A 257 23.31 8.71 40.41
CA GLY A 257 24.66 9.16 40.04
C GLY A 257 25.02 8.82 38.60
N VAL A 258 26.30 8.53 38.34
CA VAL A 258 26.82 8.21 37.00
C VAL A 258 27.37 6.80 36.97
N ASN A 259 27.34 6.18 35.78
CA ASN A 259 27.94 4.87 35.53
C ASN A 259 27.33 3.80 36.45
N VAL A 260 26.00 3.81 36.56
CA VAL A 260 25.21 2.84 37.30
C VAL A 260 24.85 1.69 36.37
N GLY A 261 25.14 0.46 36.79
CA GLY A 261 24.76 -0.78 36.13
C GLY A 261 23.69 -1.52 36.93
N VAL A 262 22.56 -1.88 36.33
CA VAL A 262 21.55 -2.72 37.02
C VAL A 262 21.07 -3.86 36.13
N THR A 263 21.18 -5.09 36.63
CA THR A 263 20.49 -6.25 36.05
C THR A 263 19.20 -6.52 36.82
N LEU A 264 18.05 -6.44 36.17
CA LEU A 264 16.74 -6.79 36.73
C LEU A 264 16.32 -8.20 36.31
N LEU A 265 15.91 -9.00 37.29
CA LEU A 265 15.44 -10.38 37.15
C LEU A 265 14.05 -10.49 37.80
N GLY A 266 13.01 -10.09 37.06
CA GLY A 266 11.72 -9.79 37.67
C GLY A 266 10.68 -9.28 36.69
N ASN A 267 9.42 -9.31 37.12
CA ASN A 267 8.31 -8.75 36.35
C ASN A 267 7.74 -7.51 37.05
N ASN A 268 7.13 -6.62 36.27
CA ASN A 268 6.45 -5.41 36.75
C ASN A 268 7.37 -4.41 37.47
N ASP A 269 8.66 -4.42 37.15
CA ASP A 269 9.63 -3.52 37.76
C ASP A 269 9.57 -2.12 37.10
N VAL A 270 9.91 -1.09 37.87
CA VAL A 270 10.05 0.29 37.43
C VAL A 270 11.49 0.71 37.61
N VAL A 271 12.10 1.35 36.61
CA VAL A 271 13.45 1.91 36.69
C VAL A 271 13.38 3.42 36.45
N ASN A 272 14.04 4.19 37.31
CA ASN A 272 14.20 5.62 37.15
C ASN A 272 15.70 5.96 37.07
N SER A 273 16.13 6.47 35.93
CA SER A 273 17.48 6.96 35.64
C SER A 273 17.39 8.39 35.11
N ALA A 274 17.95 9.34 35.85
CA ALA A 274 17.88 10.76 35.50
C ALA A 274 19.19 11.29 34.88
N ILE A 275 20.24 10.48 34.89
CA ILE A 275 21.59 10.86 34.47
C ILE A 275 22.01 9.88 33.38
N ALA A 276 22.49 10.43 32.26
CA ALA A 276 22.86 9.64 31.09
C ALA A 276 24.10 8.75 31.31
N ASN A 277 24.23 7.76 30.44
CA ASN A 277 25.30 6.77 30.37
C ASN A 277 25.25 5.72 31.48
N ASP A 278 24.06 5.38 31.95
CA ASP A 278 23.81 4.22 32.81
C ASP A 278 23.41 3.00 31.97
N GLY A 279 23.61 1.81 32.52
CA GLY A 279 23.45 0.53 31.80
C GLY A 279 22.51 -0.43 32.51
N PHE A 280 21.49 -0.91 31.80
CA PHE A 280 20.44 -1.76 32.34
C PHE A 280 20.30 -3.05 31.54
N ALA A 281 20.03 -4.15 32.23
CA ALA A 281 19.82 -5.47 31.65
C ALA A 281 18.58 -6.10 32.26
N VAL A 282 17.63 -6.58 31.46
CA VAL A 282 16.33 -7.04 31.98
C VAL A 282 15.96 -8.42 31.46
N THR A 283 15.74 -9.33 32.40
CA THR A 283 15.05 -10.61 32.16
C THR A 283 13.71 -10.58 32.88
N GLY A 284 12.64 -10.38 32.13
CA GLY A 284 11.27 -10.40 32.65
C GLY A 284 10.34 -9.40 31.96
N THR A 285 9.07 -9.40 32.37
CA THR A 285 7.98 -8.74 31.62
C THR A 285 7.43 -7.51 32.32
N ASN A 286 6.85 -6.61 31.53
CA ASN A 286 6.18 -5.40 32.01
C ASN A 286 7.10 -4.44 32.78
N LEU A 287 8.33 -4.27 32.31
CA LEU A 287 9.23 -3.23 32.80
C LEU A 287 8.68 -1.84 32.43
N THR A 288 8.72 -0.88 33.36
CA THR A 288 8.59 0.54 33.06
C THR A 288 9.93 1.21 33.26
N PHE A 289 10.55 1.71 32.21
CA PHE A 289 11.87 2.32 32.25
C PHE A 289 11.77 3.82 31.95
N HIS A 290 12.22 4.66 32.87
CA HIS A 290 12.38 6.10 32.67
C HIS A 290 13.87 6.40 32.62
N GLY A 291 14.42 6.71 31.45
CA GLY A 291 15.84 6.99 31.25
C GLY A 291 16.10 8.08 30.24
N VAL A 292 17.28 8.70 30.32
CA VAL A 292 17.68 9.76 29.38
C VAL A 292 19.13 9.53 28.99
N GLY A 293 19.38 9.09 27.76
CA GLY A 293 20.75 8.80 27.31
C GLY A 293 21.33 7.49 27.85
N ASP A 294 20.49 6.51 28.17
CA ASP A 294 20.89 5.28 28.84
C ASP A 294 20.83 4.04 27.94
N GLY A 295 21.58 3.00 28.31
CA GLY A 295 21.57 1.71 27.63
C GLY A 295 20.63 0.72 28.31
N LEU A 296 19.73 0.06 27.56
CA LEU A 296 18.82 -0.97 28.05
C LEU A 296 18.90 -2.24 27.20
N SER A 297 19.30 -3.36 27.77
CA SER A 297 19.32 -4.67 27.10
C SER A 297 18.17 -5.55 27.58
N LEU A 298 17.31 -5.98 26.64
CA LEU A 298 16.18 -6.86 26.89
C LEU A 298 16.51 -8.29 26.49
N PHE A 299 16.41 -9.22 27.44
CA PHE A 299 16.67 -10.64 27.22
C PHE A 299 15.40 -11.42 26.84
N GLN A 300 15.49 -12.75 26.82
CA GLN A 300 14.49 -13.62 26.22
C GLN A 300 13.11 -13.42 26.84
N ASN A 301 12.10 -13.21 25.98
CA ASN A 301 10.71 -12.96 26.37
C ASN A 301 10.53 -11.74 27.31
N SER A 302 11.48 -10.80 27.32
CA SER A 302 11.35 -9.59 28.11
C SER A 302 10.44 -8.56 27.44
N SER A 303 9.76 -7.75 28.24
CA SER A 303 8.98 -6.62 27.72
C SER A 303 9.12 -5.34 28.53
N ALA A 304 9.10 -4.21 27.83
CA ALA A 304 9.36 -2.90 28.44
C ALA A 304 8.56 -1.76 27.79
N ASN A 305 8.13 -0.81 28.64
CA ASN A 305 7.74 0.53 28.23
C ASN A 305 8.88 1.48 28.62
N VAL A 306 9.54 2.07 27.63
CA VAL A 306 10.72 2.91 27.77
C VAL A 306 10.32 4.36 27.53
N TYR A 307 10.65 5.24 28.46
CA TYR A 307 10.32 6.66 28.42
C TYR A 307 11.58 7.51 28.51
N GLY A 308 11.59 8.61 27.76
CA GLY A 308 12.66 9.61 27.75
C GLY A 308 13.51 9.53 26.49
N ASP A 309 14.39 10.52 26.33
CA ASP A 309 15.09 10.78 25.06
C ASP A 309 16.52 10.21 25.05
N GLY A 310 17.01 9.84 23.86
CA GLY A 310 18.41 9.49 23.61
C GLY A 310 18.83 8.12 24.11
N ASN A 311 17.89 7.24 24.43
CA ASN A 311 18.16 5.91 24.96
C ASN A 311 18.60 4.93 23.86
N SER A 312 19.46 3.98 24.21
CA SER A 312 19.90 2.88 23.35
C SER A 312 19.33 1.56 23.87
N VAL A 313 18.33 1.00 23.18
CA VAL A 313 17.64 -0.22 23.58
C VAL A 313 18.04 -1.37 22.67
N ALA A 314 18.49 -2.49 23.24
CA ALA A 314 18.91 -3.67 22.49
C ALA A 314 18.02 -4.88 22.80
N ALA A 315 17.58 -5.61 21.77
CA ALA A 315 17.09 -6.97 21.95
C ALA A 315 18.28 -7.95 21.92
N ALA A 316 18.60 -8.50 23.09
CA ALA A 316 19.69 -9.44 23.31
C ALA A 316 19.24 -10.92 23.18
N ALA A 317 17.96 -11.17 22.89
CA ALA A 317 17.40 -12.49 22.61
C ALA A 317 16.06 -12.38 21.85
N ALA A 318 15.54 -13.51 21.38
CA ALA A 318 14.24 -13.59 20.73
C ALA A 318 13.05 -13.35 21.69
N GLY A 319 11.90 -12.97 21.13
CA GLY A 319 10.65 -12.77 21.88
C GLY A 319 10.58 -11.47 22.68
N VAL A 320 11.48 -10.52 22.41
CA VAL A 320 11.43 -9.19 23.01
C VAL A 320 10.28 -8.38 22.43
N ASN A 321 9.54 -7.69 23.31
CA ASN A 321 8.49 -6.74 22.94
C ASN A 321 8.65 -5.44 23.73
N ALA A 322 8.89 -4.31 23.06
CA ALA A 322 9.03 -3.04 23.75
C ALA A 322 8.34 -1.87 23.06
N THR A 323 7.83 -0.95 23.88
CA THR A 323 7.28 0.34 23.44
C THR A 323 8.18 1.46 23.91
N LEU A 324 8.59 2.35 23.00
CA LEU A 324 9.44 3.50 23.30
C LEU A 324 8.65 4.80 23.14
N TYR A 325 8.79 5.68 24.11
CA TYR A 325 8.19 7.01 24.20
C TYR A 325 9.30 8.05 24.39
N GLY A 326 9.78 8.63 23.30
CA GLY A 326 10.96 9.49 23.34
C GLY A 326 11.47 9.88 21.97
N ASN A 327 12.45 10.78 21.96
CA ASN A 327 13.12 11.25 20.76
C ASN A 327 14.59 10.84 20.77
N ASN A 328 15.18 10.73 19.58
CA ASN A 328 16.61 10.38 19.41
C ASN A 328 16.99 9.00 19.98
N ASP A 329 16.02 8.12 20.16
CA ASP A 329 16.27 6.76 20.66
C ASP A 329 16.82 5.87 19.55
N ARG A 330 17.71 4.95 19.94
CA ARG A 330 18.30 3.93 19.08
C ARG A 330 17.84 2.55 19.54
N ILE A 331 17.40 1.73 18.59
CA ILE A 331 17.05 0.33 18.79
C ILE A 331 18.02 -0.53 17.98
N ASP A 332 18.60 -1.53 18.63
CA ASP A 332 19.43 -2.56 18.01
C ASP A 332 18.83 -3.95 18.28
N SER A 333 18.13 -4.49 17.29
CA SER A 333 17.58 -5.84 17.29
C SER A 333 18.49 -6.77 16.51
N THR A 334 19.16 -7.68 17.23
CA THR A 334 20.07 -8.67 16.64
C THR A 334 19.41 -10.02 16.37
N PHE A 335 18.13 -10.17 16.74
CA PHE A 335 17.36 -11.40 16.65
C PHE A 335 16.07 -11.17 15.87
N ILE A 336 15.68 -12.14 15.06
CA ILE A 336 14.44 -12.10 14.28
C ILE A 336 13.20 -12.23 15.18
N ASN A 337 12.05 -11.77 14.68
CA ASN A 337 10.73 -11.87 15.32
C ASN A 337 10.61 -11.14 16.67
N THR A 338 11.27 -9.99 16.81
CA THR A 338 10.97 -9.05 17.89
C THR A 338 9.88 -8.07 17.47
N SER A 339 9.24 -7.41 18.43
CA SER A 339 8.16 -6.45 18.16
C SER A 339 8.40 -5.14 18.88
N TRP A 340 8.27 -4.04 18.15
CA TRP A 340 8.58 -2.71 18.63
C TRP A 340 7.47 -1.73 18.30
N ALA A 341 7.12 -0.89 19.28
CA ALA A 341 6.18 0.21 19.12
C ALA A 341 6.89 1.52 19.47
N LEU A 342 6.79 2.54 18.63
CA LEU A 342 7.57 3.77 18.80
C LEU A 342 6.68 4.99 18.70
N VAL A 343 6.87 5.90 19.65
CA VAL A 343 6.24 7.20 19.73
C VAL A 343 7.33 8.25 19.90
N GLY A 344 7.54 9.06 18.86
CA GLY A 344 8.46 10.20 18.89
C GLY A 344 9.34 10.33 17.65
N THR A 345 10.33 11.22 17.69
CA THR A 345 11.03 11.69 16.49
C THR A 345 12.52 11.39 16.49
N ASN A 346 13.10 11.32 15.29
CA ASN A 346 14.52 11.02 15.05
C ASN A 346 14.93 9.67 15.66
N LEU A 347 14.05 8.68 15.53
CA LEU A 347 14.27 7.33 16.01
C LEU A 347 15.18 6.59 15.03
N THR A 348 16.01 5.69 15.54
CA THR A 348 16.86 4.85 14.72
C THR A 348 16.63 3.39 15.09
N PHE A 349 16.23 2.57 14.12
CA PHE A 349 15.97 1.15 14.32
C PHE A 349 16.90 0.32 13.44
N HIS A 350 17.61 -0.63 14.02
CA HIS A 350 18.34 -1.68 13.30
C HIS A 350 17.70 -3.01 13.61
N GLY A 351 17.18 -3.72 12.62
CA GLY A 351 16.55 -5.01 12.81
C GLY A 351 16.53 -5.84 11.53
N ILE A 352 16.35 -7.14 11.69
CA ILE A 352 16.24 -8.07 10.58
C ILE A 352 15.08 -9.01 10.89
N GLY A 353 14.07 -9.08 10.03
CA GLY A 353 12.92 -9.96 10.29
C GLY A 353 12.05 -9.53 11.47
N ASP A 354 11.99 -8.23 11.79
CA ASP A 354 11.33 -7.70 12.98
C ASP A 354 10.04 -6.93 12.65
N GLY A 355 9.14 -6.85 13.63
CA GLY A 355 7.92 -6.04 13.56
C GLY A 355 8.14 -4.66 14.19
N LEU A 356 7.78 -3.60 13.46
CA LEU A 356 7.94 -2.21 13.87
C LEU A 356 6.63 -1.44 13.67
N SER A 357 6.08 -0.80 14.70
CA SER A 357 4.90 0.05 14.62
C SER A 357 5.23 1.48 15.01
N LEU A 358 5.00 2.42 14.09
CA LEU A 358 5.20 3.86 14.28
C LEU A 358 3.86 4.53 14.56
N PHE A 359 3.79 5.28 15.66
CA PHE A 359 2.56 5.97 16.09
C PHE A 359 2.60 7.46 15.73
N GLN A 360 1.63 8.22 16.23
CA GLN A 360 1.29 9.55 15.74
C GLN A 360 2.51 10.49 15.72
N ASN A 361 2.72 11.16 14.59
CA ASN A 361 3.84 12.10 14.37
C ASN A 361 5.24 11.50 14.58
N SER A 362 5.38 10.18 14.51
CA SER A 362 6.68 9.54 14.73
C SER A 362 7.55 9.59 13.48
N SER A 363 8.86 9.71 13.69
CA SER A 363 9.84 9.62 12.61
C SER A 363 11.00 8.69 12.91
N ALA A 364 11.35 7.85 11.94
CA ALA A 364 12.34 6.79 12.12
C ALA A 364 13.21 6.55 10.88
N ASN A 365 14.49 6.27 11.12
CA ASN A 365 15.38 5.62 10.16
C ASN A 365 15.46 4.13 10.51
N VAL A 366 15.04 3.27 9.60
CA VAL A 366 14.94 1.83 9.77
C VAL A 366 15.99 1.16 8.90
N TYR A 367 16.83 0.31 9.50
CA TYR A 367 17.93 -0.37 8.85
C TYR A 367 17.78 -1.89 8.96
N GLY A 368 18.15 -2.59 7.90
CA GLY A 368 18.20 -4.05 7.83
C GLY A 368 17.05 -4.64 7.03
N ASP A 369 17.11 -5.94 6.79
CA ASP A 369 16.28 -6.62 5.78
C ASP A 369 15.07 -7.34 6.40
N SER A 370 14.04 -7.56 5.59
CA SER A 370 12.87 -8.39 5.91
C SER A 370 12.02 -7.89 7.10
N ASN A 371 12.05 -6.60 7.38
CA ASN A 371 11.27 -6.00 8.45
C ASN A 371 9.83 -5.74 8.02
N ALA A 372 8.89 -5.87 8.96
CA ALA A 372 7.48 -5.50 8.81
C ALA A 372 7.22 -4.19 9.56
N VAL A 373 7.14 -3.08 8.82
CA VAL A 373 6.98 -1.73 9.37
C VAL A 373 5.55 -1.23 9.13
N ALA A 374 4.88 -0.77 10.17
CA ALA A 374 3.52 -0.26 10.09
C ALA A 374 3.42 1.20 10.54
N ALA A 375 2.71 2.04 9.78
CA ALA A 375 2.18 3.29 10.32
C ALA A 375 0.84 3.01 11.01
N ALA A 376 0.86 3.06 12.34
CA ALA A 376 -0.27 2.81 13.23
C ALA A 376 -1.05 4.10 13.58
N ALA A 377 -0.65 5.26 13.04
CA ALA A 377 -1.35 6.53 13.18
C ALA A 377 -0.93 7.53 12.08
N ALA A 378 -1.63 8.66 12.00
CA ALA A 378 -1.33 9.73 11.06
C ALA A 378 -0.01 10.47 11.39
N GLY A 379 0.58 11.09 10.36
CA GLY A 379 1.77 11.94 10.49
C GLY A 379 3.09 11.18 10.63
N VAL A 380 3.11 9.88 10.33
CA VAL A 380 4.33 9.07 10.31
C VAL A 380 5.22 9.46 9.13
N ASN A 381 6.52 9.60 9.40
CA ASN A 381 7.54 9.82 8.39
C ASN A 381 8.73 8.88 8.62
N ALA A 382 8.97 7.92 7.73
CA ALA A 382 10.06 6.97 7.91
C ALA A 382 10.92 6.79 6.67
N THR A 383 12.21 6.56 6.90
CA THR A 383 13.17 6.15 5.87
C THR A 383 13.63 4.73 6.13
N LEU A 384 13.51 3.86 5.14
CA LEU A 384 13.91 2.45 5.23
C LEU A 384 15.15 2.19 4.36
N TYR A 385 16.10 1.47 4.94
CA TYR A 385 17.35 1.03 4.31
C TYR A 385 17.47 -0.49 4.46
N GLY A 386 17.02 -1.21 3.45
CA GLY A 386 16.90 -2.66 3.54
C GLY A 386 16.25 -3.30 2.32
N ASN A 387 16.30 -4.62 2.27
CA ASN A 387 15.68 -5.42 1.23
C ASN A 387 14.58 -6.29 1.83
N ASN A 388 13.59 -6.64 1.01
CA ASN A 388 12.47 -7.51 1.40
C ASN A 388 11.60 -6.95 2.53
N ASP A 389 11.67 -5.65 2.79
CA ASP A 389 10.84 -5.02 3.81
C ASP A 389 9.39 -4.85 3.33
N ARG A 390 8.46 -5.04 4.26
CA ARG A 390 7.03 -4.80 4.08
C ARG A 390 6.63 -3.57 4.88
N ILE A 391 5.93 -2.66 4.23
CA ILE A 391 5.38 -1.43 4.81
C ILE A 391 3.87 -1.50 4.73
N ASP A 392 3.20 -1.35 5.86
CA ASP A 392 1.74 -1.30 5.98
C ASP A 392 1.30 0.08 6.55
N SER A 393 0.84 0.96 5.67
CA SER A 393 0.28 2.26 6.01
C SER A 393 -1.24 2.18 6.07
N THR A 394 -1.79 2.27 7.29
CA THR A 394 -3.25 2.21 7.50
C THR A 394 -3.91 3.60 7.56
N PHE A 395 -3.12 4.66 7.45
CA PHE A 395 -3.56 6.05 7.55
C PHE A 395 -3.08 6.84 6.34
N ILE A 396 -3.91 7.76 5.87
CA ILE A 396 -3.59 8.64 4.74
C ILE A 396 -2.54 9.69 5.12
N ASN A 397 -1.85 10.25 4.11
CA ASN A 397 -0.86 11.32 4.24
C ASN A 397 0.36 10.98 5.10
N THR A 398 0.78 9.72 5.12
CA THR A 398 2.10 9.35 5.63
C THR A 398 3.17 9.57 4.56
N SER A 399 4.45 9.58 4.95
CA SER A 399 5.56 9.82 4.04
C SER A 399 6.67 8.78 4.24
N TRP A 400 7.10 8.19 3.13
CA TRP A 400 8.04 7.08 3.14
C TRP A 400 9.17 7.30 2.15
N ALA A 401 10.40 7.12 2.62
CA ALA A 401 11.59 7.12 1.79
C ALA A 401 12.20 5.71 1.80
N LEU A 402 12.28 5.06 0.64
CA LEU A 402 12.68 3.66 0.55
C LEU A 402 13.97 3.51 -0.25
N VAL A 403 14.93 2.80 0.36
CA VAL A 403 16.22 2.44 -0.23
C VAL A 403 16.41 0.94 -0.14
N GLY A 404 16.37 0.27 -1.30
CA GLY A 404 16.66 -1.17 -1.41
C GLY A 404 15.66 -1.92 -2.28
N THR A 405 15.75 -3.25 -2.30
CA THR A 405 15.10 -4.09 -3.31
C THR A 405 14.03 -5.02 -2.72
N ASN A 406 13.08 -5.41 -3.58
CA ASN A 406 11.96 -6.29 -3.24
C ASN A 406 11.10 -5.75 -2.08
N LEU A 407 10.88 -4.44 -2.08
CA LEU A 407 10.06 -3.78 -1.07
C LEU A 407 8.58 -3.97 -1.38
N THR A 408 7.76 -4.06 -0.35
CA THR A 408 6.30 -4.11 -0.50
C THR A 408 5.68 -2.99 0.30
N PHE A 409 4.90 -2.13 -0.33
CA PHE A 409 4.22 -1.01 0.31
C PHE A 409 2.71 -1.17 0.13
N HIS A 410 1.96 -1.12 1.22
CA HIS A 410 0.50 -1.03 1.22
C HIS A 410 0.11 0.32 1.81
N GLY A 411 -0.61 1.16 1.08
CA GLY A 411 -1.04 2.47 1.56
C GLY A 411 -2.12 3.09 0.68
N VAL A 412 -2.82 4.08 1.22
CA VAL A 412 -3.88 4.81 0.50
C VAL A 412 -3.66 6.28 0.74
N GLY A 413 -3.56 7.09 -0.31
CA GLY A 413 -3.34 8.53 -0.15
C GLY A 413 -1.99 8.91 0.47
N ASP A 414 -0.96 8.08 0.27
CA ASP A 414 0.35 8.25 0.92
C ASP A 414 1.44 8.77 -0.03
N GLY A 415 2.46 9.42 0.54
CA GLY A 415 3.64 9.87 -0.18
C GLY A 415 4.78 8.84 -0.10
N LEU A 416 5.31 8.43 -1.24
CA LEU A 416 6.39 7.45 -1.33
C LEU A 416 7.52 7.95 -2.24
N SER A 417 8.78 7.86 -1.79
CA SER A 417 9.97 8.19 -2.57
C SER A 417 10.91 6.99 -2.65
N LEU A 418 11.22 6.55 -3.87
CA LEU A 418 12.14 5.45 -4.16
C LEU A 418 13.50 5.99 -4.58
N PHE A 419 14.56 5.50 -3.96
CA PHE A 419 15.94 5.96 -4.21
C PHE A 419 16.73 5.00 -5.11
N GLN A 420 18.03 5.24 -5.28
CA GLN A 420 18.84 4.63 -6.31
C GLN A 420 18.78 3.10 -6.29
N ASN A 421 18.53 2.49 -7.45
CA ASN A 421 18.42 1.04 -7.63
C ASN A 421 17.35 0.36 -6.73
N SER A 422 16.36 1.12 -6.24
CA SER A 422 15.33 0.56 -5.40
C SER A 422 14.24 -0.12 -6.22
N SER A 423 13.65 -1.18 -5.68
CA SER A 423 12.49 -1.83 -6.27
C SER A 423 11.37 -2.08 -5.29
N ALA A 424 10.13 -1.79 -5.70
CA ALA A 424 8.97 -1.86 -4.83
C ALA A 424 7.70 -2.33 -5.57
N ASN A 425 6.88 -3.12 -4.89
CA ASN A 425 5.48 -3.33 -5.21
C ASN A 425 4.64 -2.42 -4.30
N VAL A 426 3.85 -1.54 -4.90
CA VAL A 426 3.04 -0.53 -4.21
C VAL A 426 1.57 -0.87 -4.41
N TYR A 427 0.80 -0.96 -3.34
CA TYR A 427 -0.60 -1.34 -3.35
C TYR A 427 -1.47 -0.27 -2.70
N GLY A 428 -2.66 -0.07 -3.27
CA GLY A 428 -3.69 0.83 -2.77
C GLY A 428 -3.81 2.11 -3.59
N ASP A 429 -4.86 2.88 -3.32
CA ASP A 429 -5.31 3.97 -4.20
C ASP A 429 -4.81 5.35 -3.76
N GLY A 430 -4.69 6.28 -4.70
CA GLY A 430 -4.44 7.70 -4.42
C GLY A 430 -3.03 8.02 -3.94
N ASN A 431 -2.07 7.12 -4.13
CA ASN A 431 -0.70 7.28 -3.69
C ASN A 431 0.09 8.22 -4.60
N SER A 432 1.01 8.98 -4.02
CA SER A 432 1.97 9.83 -4.74
C SER A 432 3.37 9.21 -4.65
N VAL A 433 3.81 8.57 -5.72
CA VAL A 433 5.08 7.83 -5.79
C VAL A 433 6.10 8.59 -6.63
N ALA A 434 7.29 8.84 -6.09
CA ALA A 434 8.37 9.54 -6.78
C ALA A 434 9.59 8.64 -6.97
N ALA A 435 10.21 8.66 -8.16
CA ALA A 435 11.60 8.22 -8.30
C ALA A 435 12.54 9.39 -7.99
N ALA A 436 13.24 9.27 -6.87
CA ALA A 436 14.18 10.26 -6.36
C ALA A 436 15.64 9.99 -6.80
N ALA A 437 15.88 8.95 -7.61
CA ALA A 437 17.17 8.65 -8.23
C ALA A 437 17.00 7.71 -9.45
N ALA A 438 18.08 7.50 -10.21
CA ALA A 438 18.10 6.58 -11.34
C ALA A 438 18.04 5.09 -10.91
N GLY A 439 17.59 4.23 -11.83
CA GLY A 439 17.55 2.78 -11.63
C GLY A 439 16.39 2.28 -10.76
N VAL A 440 15.39 3.12 -10.49
CA VAL A 440 14.15 2.72 -9.80
C VAL A 440 13.33 1.79 -10.70
N ASN A 441 12.82 0.70 -10.12
CA ASN A 441 11.89 -0.22 -10.76
C ASN A 441 10.71 -0.51 -9.83
N ALA A 442 9.51 -0.05 -10.17
CA ALA A 442 8.35 -0.25 -9.32
C ALA A 442 7.12 -0.74 -10.06
N THR A 443 6.33 -1.56 -9.36
CA THR A 443 5.00 -1.97 -9.82
C THR A 443 3.95 -1.38 -8.90
N LEU A 444 2.94 -0.71 -9.46
CA LEU A 444 1.83 -0.10 -8.72
C LEU A 444 0.53 -0.85 -9.03
N TYR A 445 -0.23 -1.12 -7.97
CA TYR A 445 -1.53 -1.78 -7.99
C TYR A 445 -2.54 -0.88 -7.26
N GLY A 446 -3.30 -0.10 -8.00
CA GLY A 446 -4.18 0.91 -7.40
C GLY A 446 -4.79 1.85 -8.43
N ASN A 447 -5.77 2.63 -7.99
CA ASN A 447 -6.40 3.66 -8.79
C ASN A 447 -6.02 5.04 -8.30
N ASN A 448 -6.11 6.05 -9.17
CA ASN A 448 -5.85 7.45 -8.83
C ASN A 448 -4.42 7.72 -8.35
N ASP A 449 -3.47 6.84 -8.65
CA ASP A 449 -2.08 7.02 -8.24
C ASP A 449 -1.37 8.02 -9.17
N ARG A 450 -0.48 8.80 -8.55
CA ARG A 450 0.40 9.75 -9.23
C ARG A 450 1.84 9.27 -9.13
N ILE A 451 2.53 9.23 -10.26
CA ILE A 451 3.94 8.86 -10.39
C ILE A 451 4.71 10.07 -10.91
N ASP A 452 5.75 10.47 -10.19
CA ASP A 452 6.67 11.55 -10.57
C ASP A 452 8.10 10.99 -10.71
N SER A 453 8.51 10.70 -11.94
CA SER A 453 9.86 10.27 -12.31
C SER A 453 10.72 11.46 -12.72
N THR A 454 11.65 11.85 -11.84
CA THR A 454 12.56 13.00 -12.09
C THR A 454 13.88 12.60 -12.75
N PHE A 455 14.12 11.30 -12.92
CA PHE A 455 15.35 10.73 -13.47
C PHE A 455 15.02 9.85 -14.66
N THR A 456 15.93 9.77 -15.63
CA THR A 456 15.75 8.93 -16.82
C THR A 456 16.09 7.46 -16.54
N ASN A 457 15.62 6.55 -17.41
CA ASN A 457 15.85 5.11 -17.33
C ASN A 457 15.27 4.46 -16.06
N THR A 458 14.13 4.94 -15.58
CA THR A 458 13.33 4.21 -14.61
C THR A 458 12.35 3.28 -15.32
N SER A 459 11.83 2.28 -14.60
CA SER A 459 10.87 1.31 -15.15
C SER A 459 9.66 1.18 -14.25
N TRP A 460 8.48 1.27 -14.84
CA TRP A 460 7.22 1.29 -14.13
C TRP A 460 6.24 0.30 -14.73
N ALA A 461 5.65 -0.53 -13.89
CA ALA A 461 4.54 -1.40 -14.23
C ALA A 461 3.29 -0.92 -13.49
N LEU A 462 2.23 -0.60 -14.22
CA LEU A 462 1.05 0.05 -13.66
C LEU A 462 -0.19 -0.79 -13.91
N VAL A 463 -0.92 -1.06 -12.83
CA VAL A 463 -2.18 -1.81 -12.82
C VAL A 463 -3.24 -0.96 -12.12
N GLY A 464 -4.25 -0.51 -12.87
CA GLY A 464 -5.40 0.23 -12.34
C GLY A 464 -5.76 1.47 -13.16
N THR A 465 -6.70 2.25 -12.65
CA THR A 465 -7.37 3.32 -13.42
C THR A 465 -7.08 4.72 -12.91
N ASN A 466 -7.23 5.71 -13.80
CA ASN A 466 -6.99 7.12 -13.53
C ASN A 466 -5.58 7.41 -13.00
N LEU A 467 -4.59 6.73 -13.58
CA LEU A 467 -3.19 6.88 -13.21
C LEU A 467 -2.62 8.13 -13.86
N THR A 468 -1.70 8.81 -13.18
CA THR A 468 -0.97 9.95 -13.73
C THR A 468 0.52 9.68 -13.65
N PHE A 469 1.21 9.69 -14.77
CA PHE A 469 2.65 9.48 -14.86
C PHE A 469 3.34 10.73 -15.43
N HIS A 470 4.36 11.23 -14.74
CA HIS A 470 5.27 12.26 -15.25
C HIS A 470 6.67 11.67 -15.33
N GLY A 471 7.28 11.65 -16.52
CA GLY A 471 8.62 11.11 -16.71
C GLY A 471 9.26 11.54 -18.03
N VAL A 472 10.57 11.40 -18.13
CA VAL A 472 11.33 11.73 -19.33
C VAL A 472 12.35 10.63 -19.57
N GLY A 473 12.32 9.97 -20.71
CA GLY A 473 13.26 8.88 -21.00
C GLY A 473 13.02 7.63 -20.17
N ASP A 474 11.77 7.36 -19.78
CA ASP A 474 11.39 6.27 -18.89
C ASP A 474 10.64 5.14 -19.60
N GLY A 475 10.70 3.94 -19.03
CA GLY A 475 9.92 2.78 -19.46
C GLY A 475 8.65 2.63 -18.64
N LEU A 476 7.50 2.51 -19.30
CA LEU A 476 6.19 2.36 -18.68
C LEU A 476 5.44 1.19 -19.32
N SER A 477 4.89 0.29 -18.50
CA SER A 477 4.02 -0.81 -18.95
C SER A 477 2.66 -0.72 -18.26
N LEU A 478 1.59 -0.66 -19.05
CA LEU A 478 0.21 -0.63 -18.60
C LEU A 478 -0.41 -2.02 -18.75
N PHE A 479 -1.08 -2.52 -17.71
CA PHE A 479 -1.67 -3.86 -17.68
C PHE A 479 -3.19 -3.82 -17.86
N GLN A 480 -3.85 -4.96 -17.67
CA GLN A 480 -5.23 -5.17 -18.10
C GLN A 480 -6.17 -4.11 -17.53
N ASN A 481 -7.02 -3.55 -18.40
CA ASN A 481 -8.01 -2.52 -18.05
C ASN A 481 -7.41 -1.26 -17.37
N SER A 482 -6.11 -1.02 -17.54
CA SER A 482 -5.47 0.14 -16.91
C SER A 482 -5.68 1.40 -17.72
N SER A 483 -5.81 2.54 -17.03
CA SER A 483 -5.94 3.85 -17.66
C SER A 483 -4.96 4.87 -17.11
N ALA A 484 -4.25 5.59 -17.99
CA ALA A 484 -3.20 6.51 -17.58
C ALA A 484 -3.11 7.80 -18.43
N ASN A 485 -2.80 8.91 -17.76
CA ASN A 485 -2.30 10.13 -18.38
C ASN A 485 -0.78 10.18 -18.21
N VAL A 486 -0.04 10.20 -19.31
CA VAL A 486 1.42 10.12 -19.36
C VAL A 486 1.96 11.46 -19.87
N TYR A 487 2.88 12.06 -19.14
CA TYR A 487 3.46 13.37 -19.44
C TYR A 487 4.98 13.29 -19.54
N GLY A 488 5.53 14.01 -20.53
CA GLY A 488 6.96 14.19 -20.74
C GLY A 488 7.48 13.47 -21.98
N ASP A 489 8.73 13.76 -22.35
CA ASP A 489 9.30 13.38 -23.64
C ASP A 489 10.16 12.10 -23.58
N ASN A 490 10.36 11.44 -24.72
CA ASN A 490 11.25 10.28 -24.93
C ASN A 490 10.87 9.04 -24.10
N ASN A 491 9.60 8.89 -23.74
CA ASN A 491 9.14 7.74 -22.97
C ASN A 491 8.85 6.54 -23.86
N ALA A 492 9.08 5.33 -23.34
CA ALA A 492 8.70 4.07 -23.96
C ALA A 492 7.52 3.47 -23.18
N VAL A 493 6.33 3.56 -23.76
CA VAL A 493 5.07 3.13 -23.15
C VAL A 493 4.57 1.85 -23.84
N ALA A 494 4.23 0.83 -23.07
CA ALA A 494 3.73 -0.44 -23.61
C ALA A 494 2.35 -0.78 -23.04
N ALA A 495 1.44 -1.27 -23.88
CA ALA A 495 0.28 -2.03 -23.40
C ALA A 495 0.68 -3.51 -23.30
N ALA A 496 0.76 -3.98 -22.06
CA ALA A 496 1.12 -5.34 -21.69
C ALA A 496 -0.09 -6.27 -21.52
N ALA A 497 -1.31 -5.77 -21.74
CA ALA A 497 -2.56 -6.53 -21.77
C ALA A 497 -3.66 -5.78 -22.54
N ALA A 498 -4.79 -6.45 -22.76
CA ALA A 498 -5.97 -5.85 -23.40
C ALA A 498 -6.69 -4.82 -22.50
N GLY A 499 -7.50 -3.94 -23.10
CA GLY A 499 -8.31 -2.95 -22.39
C GLY A 499 -7.52 -1.75 -21.86
N VAL A 500 -6.27 -1.57 -22.29
CA VAL A 500 -5.47 -0.40 -21.93
C VAL A 500 -6.00 0.84 -22.64
N THR A 501 -6.15 1.92 -21.87
CA THR A 501 -6.46 3.26 -22.40
C THR A 501 -5.44 4.27 -21.90
N ALA A 502 -4.84 5.07 -22.77
CA ALA A 502 -3.86 6.06 -22.31
C ALA A 502 -3.83 7.32 -23.14
N THR A 503 -3.60 8.45 -22.45
CA THR A 503 -3.34 9.73 -23.08
C THR A 503 -1.90 10.13 -22.86
N LEU A 504 -1.16 10.42 -23.92
CA LEU A 504 0.25 10.83 -23.87
C LEU A 504 0.39 12.30 -24.27
N TYR A 505 1.16 13.02 -23.47
CA TYR A 505 1.51 14.42 -23.66
C TYR A 505 3.04 14.57 -23.69
N GLY A 506 3.63 14.56 -24.88
CA GLY A 506 5.08 14.50 -25.02
C GLY A 506 5.55 14.37 -26.45
N ASN A 507 6.86 14.50 -26.64
CA ASN A 507 7.52 14.36 -27.92
C ASN A 507 8.49 13.19 -27.91
N ASN A 508 8.72 12.59 -29.08
CA ASN A 508 9.63 11.46 -29.26
C ASN A 508 9.26 10.22 -28.45
N ASP A 509 7.99 10.08 -28.06
CA ASP A 509 7.51 8.93 -27.32
C ASP A 509 7.28 7.73 -28.25
N ARG A 510 7.61 6.55 -27.74
CA ARG A 510 7.37 5.26 -28.39
C ARG A 510 6.26 4.54 -27.65
N ILE A 511 5.26 4.07 -28.39
CA ILE A 511 4.15 3.28 -27.91
C ILE A 511 4.22 1.90 -28.56
N ASP A 512 4.20 0.86 -27.74
CA ASP A 512 4.18 -0.54 -28.16
C ASP A 512 2.90 -1.22 -27.63
N SER A 513 1.90 -1.36 -28.49
CA SER A 513 0.69 -2.13 -28.23
C SER A 513 0.83 -3.55 -28.78
N THR A 514 0.87 -4.53 -27.88
CA THR A 514 0.98 -5.96 -28.26
C THR A 514 -0.36 -6.69 -28.27
N PHE A 515 -1.44 -5.99 -27.91
CA PHE A 515 -2.79 -6.51 -27.81
C PHE A 515 -3.72 -5.68 -28.68
N THR A 516 -4.76 -6.30 -29.24
CA THR A 516 -5.79 -5.60 -30.01
C THR A 516 -6.74 -4.84 -29.08
N ASN A 517 -7.49 -3.88 -29.64
CA ASN A 517 -8.52 -3.10 -28.97
C ASN A 517 -8.01 -2.25 -27.79
N THR A 518 -6.79 -1.71 -27.89
CA THR A 518 -6.34 -0.64 -27.00
C THR A 518 -6.70 0.73 -27.57
N SER A 519 -6.81 1.74 -26.73
CA SER A 519 -7.16 3.10 -27.15
C SER A 519 -6.14 4.14 -26.68
N TRP A 520 -5.63 4.93 -27.62
CA TRP A 520 -4.55 5.87 -27.39
C TRP A 520 -4.92 7.27 -27.85
N ALA A 521 -4.68 8.26 -27.00
CA ALA A 521 -4.83 9.67 -27.32
C ALA A 521 -3.44 10.32 -27.25
N LEU A 522 -2.91 10.81 -28.37
CA LEU A 522 -1.55 11.34 -28.40
C LEU A 522 -1.53 12.83 -28.73
N VAL A 523 -0.75 13.56 -27.93
CA VAL A 523 -0.51 15.00 -28.06
C VAL A 523 0.99 15.23 -28.11
N GLY A 524 1.50 15.62 -29.28
CA GLY A 524 2.91 16.01 -29.46
C GLY A 524 3.53 15.44 -30.73
N THR A 525 4.85 15.60 -30.87
CA THR A 525 5.54 15.41 -32.15
C THR A 525 6.53 14.26 -32.15
N ASN A 526 6.79 13.70 -33.34
CA ASN A 526 7.71 12.60 -33.56
C ASN A 526 7.36 11.34 -32.75
N LEU A 527 6.07 11.06 -32.61
CA LEU A 527 5.57 9.90 -31.91
C LEU A 527 5.74 8.65 -32.77
N THR A 528 5.99 7.52 -32.14
CA THR A 528 6.06 6.22 -32.82
C THR A 528 5.07 5.28 -32.16
N PHE A 529 4.11 4.77 -32.92
CA PHE A 529 3.09 3.84 -32.46
C PHE A 529 3.25 2.50 -33.17
N HIS A 530 3.33 1.41 -32.43
CA HIS A 530 3.27 0.05 -32.94
C HIS A 530 2.01 -0.61 -32.39
N GLY A 531 1.08 -1.02 -33.25
CA GLY A 531 -0.16 -1.66 -32.83
C GLY A 531 -0.87 -2.37 -33.98
N VAL A 532 -1.75 -3.30 -33.64
CA VAL A 532 -2.54 -4.05 -34.62
C VAL A 532 -3.97 -4.10 -34.10
N GLY A 533 -4.93 -3.61 -34.87
CA GLY A 533 -6.33 -3.59 -34.40
C GLY A 533 -6.58 -2.59 -33.27
N ASP A 534 -5.82 -1.49 -33.21
CA ASP A 534 -5.88 -0.51 -32.12
C ASP A 534 -6.50 0.82 -32.55
N GLY A 535 -7.09 1.52 -31.57
CA GLY A 535 -7.61 2.88 -31.72
C GLY A 535 -6.57 3.93 -31.37
N LEU A 536 -6.34 4.90 -32.26
CA LEU A 536 -5.37 5.97 -32.10
C LEU A 536 -5.97 7.32 -32.48
N SER A 537 -6.02 8.27 -31.54
CA SER A 537 -6.42 9.66 -31.78
C SER A 537 -5.23 10.61 -31.66
N LEU A 538 -5.02 11.45 -32.68
CA LEU A 538 -3.99 12.47 -32.73
C LEU A 538 -4.61 13.86 -32.60
N PHE A 539 -4.08 14.66 -31.68
CA PHE A 539 -4.60 16.01 -31.39
C PHE A 539 -3.75 17.12 -32.02
N GLN A 540 -4.05 18.38 -31.70
CA GLN A 540 -3.57 19.55 -32.42
C GLN A 540 -2.04 19.56 -32.59
N ASN A 541 -1.59 19.79 -33.83
CA ASN A 541 -0.17 19.82 -34.20
C ASN A 541 0.62 18.53 -33.90
N SER A 542 -0.05 17.39 -33.71
CA SER A 542 0.63 16.14 -33.40
C SER A 542 1.19 15.46 -34.63
N SER A 543 2.30 14.73 -34.47
CA SER A 543 2.88 13.93 -35.55
C SER A 543 3.27 12.52 -35.11
N ALA A 544 2.90 11.51 -35.90
CA ALA A 544 3.13 10.11 -35.57
C ALA A 544 3.53 9.23 -36.76
N ASN A 545 4.42 8.26 -36.51
CA ASN A 545 4.61 7.08 -37.36
C ASN A 545 3.83 5.92 -36.75
N VAL A 546 2.87 5.38 -37.48
CA VAL A 546 1.96 4.32 -37.04
C VAL A 546 2.33 3.04 -37.77
N TYR A 547 2.63 1.98 -37.04
CA TYR A 547 3.05 0.68 -37.57
C TYR A 547 2.08 -0.42 -37.19
N GLY A 548 1.82 -1.31 -38.14
CA GLY A 548 0.96 -2.49 -37.98
C GLY A 548 -0.37 -2.34 -38.71
N ASP A 549 -1.15 -3.42 -38.73
CA ASP A 549 -2.33 -3.56 -39.60
C ASP A 549 -3.64 -3.32 -38.83
N ASN A 550 -4.71 -2.98 -39.56
CA ASN A 550 -6.08 -2.84 -39.06
C ASN A 550 -6.26 -1.79 -37.96
N ASN A 551 -5.45 -0.74 -37.95
CA ASN A 551 -5.56 0.32 -36.95
C ASN A 551 -6.64 1.34 -37.31
N ALA A 552 -7.35 1.86 -36.31
CA ALA A 552 -8.30 2.95 -36.44
C ALA A 552 -7.65 4.26 -35.97
N VAL A 553 -7.20 5.08 -36.93
CA VAL A 553 -6.50 6.34 -36.68
C VAL A 553 -7.45 7.52 -36.88
N ALA A 554 -7.49 8.46 -35.95
CA ALA A 554 -8.30 9.67 -36.00
C ALA A 554 -7.44 10.93 -35.84
N ALA A 555 -7.49 11.83 -36.80
CA ALA A 555 -7.02 13.21 -36.64
C ALA A 555 -8.12 14.05 -35.99
N ALA A 556 -8.07 14.16 -34.67
CA ALA A 556 -9.08 14.80 -33.83
C ALA A 556 -8.91 16.34 -33.73
N ALA A 557 -7.95 16.91 -34.46
CA ALA A 557 -7.69 18.35 -34.52
C ALA A 557 -6.97 18.74 -35.81
N ALA A 558 -6.77 20.05 -36.02
CA ALA A 558 -6.01 20.58 -37.15
C ALA A 558 -4.48 20.47 -36.92
N GLY A 559 -3.73 20.43 -38.02
CA GLY A 559 -2.27 20.39 -38.03
C GLY A 559 -1.69 19.00 -37.72
N VAL A 560 -2.50 17.96 -37.79
CA VAL A 560 -2.07 16.58 -37.57
C VAL A 560 -1.30 16.08 -38.79
N THR A 561 -0.21 15.34 -38.54
CA THR A 561 0.49 14.58 -39.56
C THR A 561 0.72 13.13 -39.15
N ALA A 562 0.47 12.17 -40.04
CA ALA A 562 0.74 10.77 -39.72
C ALA A 562 1.26 9.99 -40.93
N THR A 563 2.23 9.10 -40.69
CA THR A 563 2.66 8.11 -41.67
C THR A 563 2.24 6.72 -41.20
N LEU A 564 1.42 6.03 -41.98
CA LEU A 564 0.91 4.70 -41.68
C LEU A 564 1.74 3.66 -42.43
N TYR A 565 2.27 2.68 -41.70
CA TYR A 565 3.07 1.56 -42.16
C TYR A 565 2.33 0.25 -41.85
N GLY A 566 1.43 -0.14 -42.74
CA GLY A 566 0.47 -1.19 -42.45
C GLY A 566 -0.59 -1.34 -43.52
N ASN A 567 -1.42 -2.36 -43.37
CA ASN A 567 -2.53 -2.65 -44.25
C ASN A 567 -3.87 -2.55 -43.52
N ASN A 568 -4.92 -2.29 -44.30
CA ASN A 568 -6.31 -2.26 -43.84
C ASN A 568 -6.59 -1.26 -42.71
N ASP A 569 -5.81 -0.18 -42.62
CA ASP A 569 -6.04 0.86 -41.64
C ASP A 569 -7.24 1.75 -42.02
N ASN A 570 -8.00 2.19 -41.02
CA ASN A 570 -9.04 3.19 -41.18
C ASN A 570 -8.54 4.53 -40.64
N LEU A 571 -8.65 5.59 -41.43
CA LEU A 571 -8.18 6.92 -41.08
C LEU A 571 -9.31 7.94 -41.22
N THR A 572 -9.63 8.63 -40.13
CA THR A 572 -10.63 9.71 -40.12
C THR A 572 -9.98 11.05 -39.83
N SER A 573 -10.44 12.11 -40.50
CA SER A 573 -9.97 13.48 -40.31
C SER A 573 -11.17 14.43 -40.22
N GLN A 574 -11.34 15.06 -39.07
CA GLN A 574 -12.47 15.98 -38.82
C GLN A 574 -12.15 17.44 -39.20
N PHE A 575 -10.87 17.74 -39.47
CA PHE A 575 -10.38 19.09 -39.72
C PHE A 575 -9.56 19.10 -41.00
N ALA A 576 -9.70 20.16 -41.79
CA ALA A 576 -8.92 20.34 -43.02
C ALA A 576 -7.46 20.72 -42.72
N ASN A 577 -6.61 20.60 -43.75
CA ASN A 577 -5.17 20.89 -43.73
C ASN A 577 -4.34 19.93 -42.86
N ASN A 578 -4.79 18.70 -42.70
CA ASN A 578 -3.99 17.61 -42.15
C ASN A 578 -3.20 16.89 -43.26
N GLY A 579 -2.13 16.20 -42.89
CA GLY A 579 -1.20 15.56 -43.84
C GLY A 579 -0.93 14.10 -43.52
N PHE A 580 -1.25 13.21 -44.44
CA PHE A 580 -1.13 11.77 -44.24
C PHE A 580 -0.25 11.12 -45.30
N ALA A 581 0.50 10.11 -44.90
CA ALA A 581 1.30 9.30 -45.81
C ALA A 581 1.10 7.81 -45.51
N VAL A 582 1.12 6.98 -46.55
CA VAL A 582 0.68 5.58 -46.47
C VAL A 582 1.71 4.70 -47.16
N VAL A 583 2.24 3.73 -46.42
CA VAL A 583 3.11 2.66 -46.89
C VAL A 583 2.40 1.33 -46.63
N GLY A 584 1.57 0.92 -47.58
CA GLY A 584 0.76 -0.30 -47.50
C GLY A 584 -0.57 -0.19 -48.23
N THR A 585 -1.42 -1.21 -48.08
CA THR A 585 -2.63 -1.38 -48.91
C THR A 585 -3.91 -1.48 -48.08
N GLY A 586 -5.05 -1.15 -48.67
CA GLY A 586 -6.34 -1.29 -47.99
C GLY A 586 -6.68 -0.16 -47.02
N LEU A 587 -6.00 0.99 -47.11
CA LEU A 587 -6.39 2.17 -46.36
C LEU A 587 -7.84 2.55 -46.71
N THR A 588 -8.65 2.85 -45.70
CA THR A 588 -9.90 3.60 -45.87
C THR A 588 -9.75 4.96 -45.21
N PHE A 589 -9.90 6.04 -45.97
CA PHE A 589 -9.79 7.41 -45.46
C PHE A 589 -11.13 8.13 -45.52
N HIS A 590 -11.50 8.87 -44.48
CA HIS A 590 -12.62 9.80 -44.45
C HIS A 590 -12.15 11.19 -44.00
N GLY A 591 -12.24 12.19 -44.88
CA GLY A 591 -11.85 13.56 -44.55
C GLY A 591 -11.98 14.53 -45.71
N ALA A 592 -11.90 15.82 -45.43
CA ALA A 592 -12.08 16.87 -46.43
C ALA A 592 -11.03 17.98 -46.28
N GLY A 593 -10.47 18.43 -47.42
CA GLY A 593 -9.45 19.48 -47.44
C GLY A 593 -8.07 19.03 -46.95
N ASP A 594 -7.76 17.73 -47.03
CA ASP A 594 -6.53 17.13 -46.50
C ASP A 594 -5.56 16.67 -47.59
N GLY A 595 -4.28 16.49 -47.22
CA GLY A 595 -3.24 15.94 -48.07
C GLY A 595 -3.00 14.46 -47.78
N ILE A 596 -3.00 13.61 -48.81
CA ILE A 596 -2.77 12.16 -48.66
C ILE A 596 -1.73 11.70 -49.69
N THR A 597 -0.66 11.07 -49.23
CA THR A 597 0.40 10.53 -50.10
C THR A 597 0.45 9.00 -49.98
N PHE A 598 0.21 8.30 -51.09
CA PHE A 598 0.44 6.86 -51.19
C PHE A 598 1.83 6.60 -51.76
N PHE A 599 2.69 5.95 -50.98
CA PHE A 599 4.01 5.55 -51.45
C PHE A 599 3.94 4.41 -52.48
N GLN A 600 5.11 3.98 -52.97
CA GLN A 600 5.20 2.91 -53.97
C GLN A 600 4.48 1.65 -53.48
N ASN A 601 3.74 0.97 -54.35
CA ASN A 601 2.98 -0.25 -54.02
C ASN A 601 1.91 -0.06 -52.94
N SER A 602 1.45 1.16 -52.70
CA SER A 602 0.44 1.47 -51.68
C SER A 602 -0.92 1.76 -52.31
N GLY A 603 -2.00 1.61 -51.54
CA GLY A 603 -3.34 1.86 -52.07
C GLY A 603 -4.46 1.88 -51.05
N GLY A 604 -5.60 2.46 -51.44
CA GLY A 604 -6.75 2.63 -50.57
C GLY A 604 -7.92 3.35 -51.22
N ILE A 605 -8.97 3.54 -50.41
CA ILE A 605 -10.19 4.28 -50.74
C ILE A 605 -10.16 5.61 -49.96
N VAL A 606 -10.47 6.72 -50.62
CA VAL A 606 -10.57 8.04 -49.97
C VAL A 606 -11.98 8.56 -50.17
N TYR A 607 -12.64 8.85 -49.06
CA TYR A 607 -13.93 9.50 -48.97
C TYR A 607 -13.76 10.97 -48.59
N GLY A 608 -14.55 11.83 -49.21
CA GLY A 608 -14.65 13.25 -48.88
C GLY A 608 -14.02 14.19 -49.91
N ASP A 609 -14.22 15.48 -49.67
CA ASP A 609 -14.12 16.51 -50.70
C ASP A 609 -12.84 17.34 -50.59
N SER A 610 -12.42 17.94 -51.72
CA SER A 610 -11.33 18.94 -51.78
C SER A 610 -9.97 18.48 -51.25
N ASN A 611 -9.72 17.18 -51.25
CA ASN A 611 -8.44 16.58 -50.85
C ASN A 611 -7.39 16.67 -51.96
N SER A 612 -6.12 16.65 -51.57
CA SER A 612 -4.97 16.56 -52.46
C SER A 612 -4.31 15.20 -52.31
N ILE A 613 -4.40 14.36 -53.35
CA ILE A 613 -3.93 12.98 -53.33
C ILE A 613 -2.72 12.83 -54.24
N ALA A 614 -1.63 12.27 -53.71
CA ALA A 614 -0.42 11.94 -54.43
C ALA A 614 -0.13 10.44 -54.36
N ALA A 615 -0.40 9.71 -55.43
CA ALA A 615 -0.08 8.31 -55.57
C ALA A 615 1.24 8.13 -56.33
N SER A 616 2.19 7.40 -55.73
CA SER A 616 3.47 7.08 -56.34
C SER A 616 3.33 6.04 -57.47
N THR A 617 4.43 5.42 -57.90
CA THR A 617 4.40 4.36 -58.91
C THR A 617 3.80 3.07 -58.36
N ASN A 618 3.09 2.35 -59.22
CA ASN A 618 2.45 1.08 -58.87
C ASN A 618 1.47 1.17 -57.69
N SER A 619 0.74 2.28 -57.58
CA SER A 619 -0.21 2.54 -56.49
C SER A 619 -1.65 2.45 -57.00
N ALA A 620 -2.61 2.17 -56.12
CA ALA A 620 -4.02 2.02 -56.49
C ALA A 620 -4.93 2.84 -55.57
N VAL A 621 -5.71 3.76 -56.13
CA VAL A 621 -6.40 4.79 -55.37
C VAL A 621 -7.83 4.95 -55.90
N ALA A 622 -8.82 4.79 -55.02
CA ALA A 622 -10.25 4.92 -55.36
C ALA A 622 -10.90 6.09 -54.62
N MET A 623 -11.46 7.04 -55.36
CA MET A 623 -11.98 8.31 -54.83
C MET A 623 -13.51 8.31 -54.81
N ASN A 624 -14.08 8.59 -53.65
CA ASN A 624 -15.51 8.76 -53.42
C ASN A 624 -15.73 10.14 -52.76
N GLY A 625 -15.60 11.20 -53.56
CA GLY A 625 -15.76 12.58 -53.10
C GLY A 625 -15.41 13.59 -54.18
N ASN A 626 -15.80 14.84 -53.98
CA ASN A 626 -15.83 15.88 -55.01
C ASN A 626 -14.68 16.89 -54.90
N GLY A 627 -14.32 17.51 -56.02
CA GLY A 627 -13.34 18.61 -56.05
C GLY A 627 -11.91 18.21 -55.65
N ASN A 628 -11.59 16.92 -55.66
CA ASN A 628 -10.29 16.38 -55.30
C ASN A 628 -9.26 16.58 -56.42
N ASN A 629 -7.99 16.76 -56.03
CA ASN A 629 -6.86 16.83 -56.96
C ASN A 629 -5.98 15.59 -56.81
N ILE A 630 -5.92 14.76 -57.85
CA ILE A 630 -5.28 13.44 -57.83
C ILE A 630 -4.08 13.47 -58.76
N THR A 631 -2.89 13.19 -58.22
CA THR A 631 -1.67 12.97 -59.01
C THR A 631 -1.24 11.51 -58.88
N ALA A 632 -1.03 10.81 -59.99
CA ALA A 632 -0.64 9.40 -59.99
C ALA A 632 0.62 9.13 -60.85
N GLY A 633 1.59 8.42 -60.26
CA GLY A 633 2.80 7.96 -60.94
C GLY A 633 2.54 6.80 -61.90
N SER A 634 3.55 6.43 -62.70
CA SER A 634 3.46 5.34 -63.69
C SER A 634 2.96 4.01 -63.10
N ASN A 635 2.23 3.25 -63.92
CA ASN A 635 1.67 1.94 -63.60
C ASN A 635 0.67 1.97 -62.43
N SER A 636 -0.02 3.09 -62.22
CA SER A 636 -0.99 3.22 -61.14
C SER A 636 -2.41 3.03 -61.64
N VAL A 637 -3.33 2.84 -60.70
CA VAL A 637 -4.77 2.77 -60.96
C VAL A 637 -5.46 3.89 -60.18
N VAL A 638 -6.22 4.71 -60.89
CA VAL A 638 -7.10 5.74 -60.31
C VAL A 638 -8.53 5.38 -60.64
N VAL A 639 -9.35 5.10 -59.63
CA VAL A 639 -10.80 4.95 -59.77
C VAL A 639 -11.44 6.23 -59.24
N ASP A 640 -12.20 6.93 -60.07
CA ASP A 640 -12.82 8.19 -59.72
C ASP A 640 -14.34 8.08 -59.79
N ASN A 641 -14.99 8.04 -58.63
CA ASN A 641 -16.43 8.04 -58.49
C ASN A 641 -16.96 9.39 -58.01
N GLY A 642 -16.18 10.47 -58.05
CA GLY A 642 -16.64 11.79 -57.61
C GLY A 642 -16.77 12.80 -58.74
N VAL A 643 -17.29 13.99 -58.42
CA VAL A 643 -17.53 15.08 -59.36
C VAL A 643 -16.48 16.19 -59.22
N ASN A 644 -16.16 16.86 -60.34
CA ASN A 644 -15.19 17.97 -60.40
C ASN A 644 -13.78 17.60 -59.92
N ASN A 645 -13.44 16.32 -59.97
CA ASN A 645 -12.10 15.87 -59.66
C ASN A 645 -11.14 16.18 -60.82
N THR A 646 -9.91 16.52 -60.47
CA THR A 646 -8.82 16.74 -61.43
C THR A 646 -7.83 15.59 -61.30
N ILE A 647 -7.55 14.90 -62.41
CA ILE A 647 -6.64 13.75 -62.43
C ILE A 647 -5.42 14.09 -63.27
N ASN A 648 -4.22 13.95 -62.72
CA ASN A 648 -2.96 14.06 -63.43
C ASN A 648 -2.19 12.74 -63.28
N ALA A 649 -2.25 11.89 -64.29
CA ALA A 649 -1.63 10.57 -64.27
C ALA A 649 -0.76 10.34 -65.50
N THR A 650 0.28 9.52 -65.39
CA THR A 650 1.10 9.13 -66.54
C THR A 650 1.20 7.62 -66.59
N ASN A 651 1.12 7.01 -67.77
CA ASN A 651 1.20 5.56 -67.98
C ASN A 651 0.35 4.74 -66.97
N SER A 652 -0.86 5.22 -66.69
CA SER A 652 -1.73 4.68 -65.63
C SER A 652 -3.10 4.31 -66.17
N VAL A 653 -3.85 3.54 -65.40
CA VAL A 653 -5.25 3.23 -65.66
C VAL A 653 -6.12 4.21 -64.87
N ILE A 654 -7.07 4.84 -65.56
CA ILE A 654 -8.08 5.73 -64.96
C ILE A 654 -9.45 5.14 -65.27
N VAL A 655 -10.25 4.89 -64.25
CA VAL A 655 -11.62 4.36 -64.36
C VAL A 655 -12.58 5.43 -63.84
N LEU A 656 -13.50 5.88 -64.69
CA LEU A 656 -14.49 6.89 -64.33
C LEU A 656 -15.82 6.23 -63.97
N GLY A 657 -16.27 6.45 -62.74
CA GLY A 657 -17.52 5.91 -62.19
C GLY A 657 -18.78 6.69 -62.60
N PRO A 658 -19.98 6.13 -62.37
CA PRO A 658 -21.26 6.69 -62.83
C PRO A 658 -21.57 8.11 -62.34
N GLU A 659 -21.05 8.55 -61.19
CA GLU A 659 -21.30 9.91 -60.69
C GLU A 659 -20.76 11.01 -61.62
N ASN A 660 -19.82 10.66 -62.52
CA ASN A 660 -19.29 11.55 -63.54
C ASN A 660 -20.25 11.79 -64.73
N ILE A 661 -21.43 11.17 -64.76
CA ILE A 661 -22.43 11.37 -65.82
C ILE A 661 -22.89 12.84 -65.84
N GLY A 662 -22.82 13.46 -67.03
CA GLY A 662 -23.21 14.86 -67.22
C GLY A 662 -22.17 15.88 -66.76
N GLN A 663 -21.03 15.44 -66.22
CA GLN A 663 -19.98 16.30 -65.67
C GLN A 663 -18.86 16.55 -66.68
N THR A 664 -17.97 17.50 -66.36
CA THR A 664 -16.73 17.73 -67.10
C THR A 664 -15.54 17.23 -66.27
N ILE A 665 -14.79 16.27 -66.79
CA ILE A 665 -13.67 15.62 -66.11
C ILE A 665 -12.37 16.05 -66.76
N TYR A 666 -11.42 16.55 -65.98
CA TYR A 666 -10.12 16.99 -66.49
C TYR A 666 -9.04 15.95 -66.21
N ILE A 667 -8.45 15.42 -67.28
CA ILE A 667 -7.38 14.42 -67.22
C ILE A 667 -6.12 14.98 -67.90
N TYR A 668 -5.04 15.02 -67.11
CA TYR A 668 -3.72 15.47 -67.49
C TYR A 668 -2.71 14.32 -67.45
N GLY A 669 -1.52 14.56 -68.01
CA GLY A 669 -0.43 13.59 -68.13
C GLY A 669 -0.46 12.84 -69.46
N SER A 670 0.17 11.67 -69.62
CA SER A 670 0.29 11.02 -70.94
C SER A 670 0.41 9.50 -70.86
N GLY A 671 0.06 8.82 -71.95
CA GLY A 671 0.15 7.36 -72.04
C GLY A 671 -0.86 6.60 -71.18
N ASN A 672 -1.94 7.25 -70.75
CA ASN A 672 -2.92 6.66 -69.87
C ASN A 672 -3.94 5.81 -70.60
N TYR A 673 -4.52 4.88 -69.86
CA TYR A 673 -5.65 4.08 -70.24
C TYR A 673 -6.88 4.61 -69.52
N ILE A 674 -7.85 5.19 -70.23
CA ILE A 674 -9.02 5.86 -69.63
C ILE A 674 -10.29 5.06 -69.95
N ASP A 675 -10.86 4.40 -68.95
CA ASP A 675 -12.14 3.71 -69.04
C ASP A 675 -13.27 4.64 -68.58
N ALA A 676 -14.09 5.06 -69.54
CA ALA A 676 -15.31 5.82 -69.30
C ALA A 676 -16.55 5.06 -69.79
N THR A 677 -16.44 3.75 -69.96
CA THR A 677 -17.53 2.93 -70.50
C THR A 677 -18.73 2.85 -69.55
N ALA A 678 -18.50 3.08 -68.25
CA ALA A 678 -19.53 3.15 -67.21
C ALA A 678 -20.40 4.43 -67.27
N LEU A 679 -19.97 5.48 -67.99
CA LEU A 679 -20.69 6.76 -68.10
C LEU A 679 -21.87 6.67 -69.07
N LYS A 680 -22.89 5.88 -68.72
CA LYS A 680 -24.09 5.66 -69.55
C LYS A 680 -25.29 6.35 -68.91
N SER A 681 -26.01 7.16 -69.69
CA SER A 681 -27.26 7.77 -69.25
C SER A 681 -28.42 7.29 -70.11
N SER A 682 -29.55 7.00 -69.46
CA SER A 682 -30.83 6.74 -70.15
C SER A 682 -31.33 7.95 -70.92
N ASN A 683 -30.88 9.16 -70.56
CA ASN A 683 -31.14 10.38 -71.30
C ASN A 683 -29.94 10.72 -72.24
N PRO A 684 -30.08 10.60 -73.57
CA PRO A 684 -28.99 10.85 -74.51
C PRO A 684 -28.52 12.31 -74.55
N LEU A 685 -29.28 13.24 -73.97
CA LEU A 685 -28.90 14.65 -73.81
C LEU A 685 -27.93 14.87 -72.64
N VAL A 686 -27.88 13.94 -71.68
CA VAL A 686 -26.94 13.99 -70.56
C VAL A 686 -25.66 13.29 -70.99
N GLN A 687 -24.60 14.06 -71.19
CA GLN A 687 -23.32 13.56 -71.66
C GLN A 687 -22.19 14.03 -70.75
N ALA A 688 -21.31 13.10 -70.37
CA ALA A 688 -20.07 13.45 -69.68
C ALA A 688 -19.04 13.99 -70.70
N THR A 689 -18.37 15.10 -70.38
CA THR A 689 -17.27 15.64 -71.18
C THR A 689 -15.93 15.27 -70.55
N ILE A 690 -15.14 14.44 -71.23
CA ILE A 690 -13.81 14.02 -70.79
C ILE A 690 -12.79 14.89 -71.52
N VAL A 691 -12.14 15.77 -70.76
CA VAL A 691 -11.18 16.75 -71.24
C VAL A 691 -9.77 16.19 -71.04
N VAL A 692 -9.16 15.70 -72.11
CA VAL A 692 -7.81 15.12 -72.06
C VAL A 692 -6.81 16.16 -72.56
N ARG A 693 -5.77 16.42 -71.77
CA ARG A 693 -4.68 17.36 -72.09
C ARG A 693 -3.32 16.67 -72.23
N GLY A 694 -3.35 15.36 -72.50
CA GLY A 694 -2.22 14.48 -72.68
C GLY A 694 -1.96 14.01 -74.11
N THR A 695 -0.91 13.20 -74.27
CA THR A 695 -0.56 12.53 -75.52
C THR A 695 -0.39 11.02 -75.31
N GLY A 696 -0.70 10.23 -76.33
CA GLY A 696 -0.58 8.77 -76.25
C GLY A 696 -1.63 8.09 -75.36
N ASP A 697 -2.65 8.81 -74.91
CA ASP A 697 -3.73 8.27 -74.09
C ASP A 697 -4.68 7.41 -74.94
N THR A 698 -5.19 6.32 -74.38
CA THR A 698 -6.19 5.46 -74.99
C THR A 698 -7.49 5.55 -74.19
N ILE A 699 -8.54 6.11 -74.79
CA ILE A 699 -9.80 6.45 -74.13
C ILE A 699 -10.93 5.58 -74.64
N TYR A 700 -11.75 5.06 -73.73
CA TYR A 700 -12.86 4.16 -74.02
C TYR A 700 -14.16 4.81 -73.59
N GLY A 701 -14.89 5.31 -74.58
CA GLY A 701 -16.14 6.02 -74.37
C GLY A 701 -17.36 5.26 -74.89
N ASN A 702 -18.52 5.88 -74.75
CA ASN A 702 -19.79 5.43 -75.30
C ASN A 702 -20.57 6.61 -75.93
N ASN A 703 -21.80 6.37 -76.37
CA ASN A 703 -22.67 7.36 -77.01
C ASN A 703 -23.14 8.53 -76.10
N ASN A 704 -22.93 8.43 -74.79
CA ASN A 704 -23.14 9.47 -73.79
C ASN A 704 -21.84 10.16 -73.36
N THR A 705 -20.72 9.92 -74.04
CA THR A 705 -19.44 10.58 -73.74
C THR A 705 -19.01 11.53 -74.87
N ILE A 706 -18.59 12.73 -74.49
CA ILE A 706 -17.89 13.69 -75.33
C ILE A 706 -16.43 13.68 -74.92
N ILE A 707 -15.53 13.34 -75.84
CA ILE A 707 -14.09 13.42 -75.59
C ILE A 707 -13.56 14.70 -76.22
N ASP A 708 -13.04 15.61 -75.40
CA ASP A 708 -12.39 16.84 -75.86
C ASP A 708 -10.86 16.69 -75.86
N LEU A 709 -10.31 16.57 -77.07
CA LEU A 709 -8.88 16.45 -77.37
C LEU A 709 -8.29 17.74 -77.92
N THR A 710 -8.99 18.88 -77.81
CA THR A 710 -8.54 20.17 -78.35
C THR A 710 -7.12 20.50 -77.86
N GLY A 711 -6.20 20.75 -78.79
CA GLY A 711 -4.80 21.06 -78.50
C GLY A 711 -3.88 19.86 -78.25
N THR A 712 -4.36 18.63 -78.41
CA THR A 712 -3.57 17.39 -78.20
C THR A 712 -3.36 16.60 -79.49
N SER A 713 -2.49 15.58 -79.47
CA SER A 713 -2.24 14.68 -80.61
C SER A 713 -1.79 13.29 -80.16
N GLY A 714 -1.99 12.28 -81.00
CA GLY A 714 -1.50 10.91 -80.75
C GLY A 714 -2.34 10.10 -79.77
N ASN A 715 -3.53 10.58 -79.42
CA ASN A 715 -4.48 9.87 -78.56
C ASN A 715 -5.33 8.89 -79.39
N THR A 716 -5.78 7.81 -78.76
CA THR A 716 -6.64 6.79 -79.36
C THR A 716 -8.00 6.78 -78.69
N VAL A 717 -9.08 6.87 -79.47
CA VAL A 717 -10.46 6.82 -78.98
C VAL A 717 -11.14 5.54 -79.46
N ASN A 718 -11.62 4.74 -78.51
CA ASN A 718 -12.33 3.49 -78.73
C ASN A 718 -13.78 3.61 -78.25
N GLY A 719 -14.72 3.00 -78.97
CA GLY A 719 -16.15 3.00 -78.62
C GLY A 719 -17.07 3.35 -79.79
N SER A 720 -18.26 2.76 -79.81
CA SER A 720 -19.29 3.05 -80.83
C SER A 720 -20.00 4.37 -80.53
N ASN A 721 -20.14 5.23 -81.54
CA ASN A 721 -20.87 6.51 -81.47
C ASN A 721 -20.35 7.54 -80.45
N VAL A 722 -19.04 7.51 -80.15
CA VAL A 722 -18.39 8.52 -79.28
C VAL A 722 -18.18 9.85 -80.01
N SER A 723 -18.65 10.93 -79.40
CA SER A 723 -18.46 12.31 -79.89
C SER A 723 -17.06 12.80 -79.53
N VAL A 724 -16.29 13.27 -80.51
CA VAL A 724 -14.92 13.79 -80.29
C VAL A 724 -14.85 15.24 -80.72
N LYS A 725 -14.50 16.13 -79.78
CA LYS A 725 -14.15 17.53 -80.04
C LYS A 725 -12.65 17.62 -80.21
N THR A 726 -12.19 18.14 -81.35
CA THR A 726 -10.76 18.36 -81.59
C THR A 726 -10.55 19.44 -82.66
N ASN A 727 -9.46 20.20 -82.52
CA ASN A 727 -8.92 21.08 -83.56
C ASN A 727 -7.71 20.46 -84.29
N ASN A 728 -7.31 19.23 -83.90
CA ASN A 728 -6.22 18.46 -84.48
C ASN A 728 -6.71 17.02 -84.77
N PRO A 729 -6.97 16.66 -86.04
CA PRO A 729 -7.57 15.36 -86.39
C PRO A 729 -6.63 14.16 -86.22
N ASN A 730 -5.39 14.35 -85.74
CA ASN A 730 -4.39 13.30 -85.51
C ASN A 730 -4.66 12.47 -84.24
N TYR A 731 -5.89 11.95 -84.10
CA TYR A 731 -6.27 10.92 -83.14
C TYR A 731 -6.65 9.64 -83.91
N THR A 732 -6.41 8.48 -83.30
CA THR A 732 -6.78 7.19 -83.92
C THR A 732 -8.13 6.74 -83.41
N ARG A 733 -9.03 6.28 -84.29
CA ARG A 733 -10.21 5.50 -83.86
C ARG A 733 -9.82 4.03 -83.86
N GLY A 734 -9.82 3.40 -82.69
CA GLY A 734 -9.62 1.95 -82.60
C GLY A 734 -10.94 1.20 -82.39
N SER A 735 -10.86 -0.11 -82.53
CA SER A 735 -11.98 -1.06 -82.32
C SER A 735 -11.79 -1.95 -81.10
N GLY A 736 -10.89 -1.56 -80.19
CA GLY A 736 -10.56 -2.32 -78.99
C GLY A 736 -11.68 -2.26 -77.94
N SER A 737 -11.83 -3.34 -77.18
CA SER A 737 -12.63 -3.35 -75.94
C SER A 737 -11.80 -2.85 -74.78
N ALA A 738 -12.45 -2.31 -73.74
CA ALA A 738 -11.74 -1.96 -72.53
C ALA A 738 -11.06 -3.23 -71.94
N PRO A 739 -9.86 -3.13 -71.34
CA PRO A 739 -9.18 -4.21 -70.66
C PRO A 739 -10.13 -4.69 -69.57
N SER A 740 -10.58 -5.93 -69.76
CA SER A 740 -11.42 -6.62 -68.79
C SER A 740 -10.52 -7.13 -67.67
N GLY A 741 -10.44 -6.38 -66.58
CA GLY A 741 -9.72 -6.74 -65.36
C GLY A 741 -10.34 -6.04 -64.16
N ALA A 742 -10.28 -6.67 -62.98
CA ALA A 742 -10.73 -6.05 -61.74
C ALA A 742 -9.72 -4.96 -61.34
N TYR A 743 -10.12 -3.69 -61.47
CA TYR A 743 -9.35 -2.54 -61.01
C TYR A 743 -9.76 -2.24 -59.56
N GLY A 744 -8.99 -2.72 -58.60
CA GLY A 744 -9.32 -2.59 -57.17
C GLY A 744 -8.19 -1.96 -56.36
N PRO A 745 -8.49 -1.13 -55.34
CA PRO A 745 -7.50 -0.51 -54.47
C PRO A 745 -6.72 -1.52 -53.60
N LEU A 746 -7.23 -2.75 -53.47
CA LEU A 746 -6.62 -3.84 -52.70
C LEU A 746 -5.56 -4.66 -53.46
N ASN A 747 -5.37 -4.42 -54.76
CA ASN A 747 -4.43 -5.22 -55.55
C ASN A 747 -3.63 -4.38 -56.57
N PRO A 748 -2.50 -3.77 -56.16
CA PRO A 748 -1.59 -3.10 -57.08
C PRO A 748 -0.90 -4.07 -58.07
N ALA A 749 -1.05 -5.39 -57.89
CA ALA A 749 -0.33 -6.43 -58.62
C ALA A 749 -1.23 -7.57 -59.15
N SER A 750 -2.30 -7.27 -59.89
CA SER A 750 -2.91 -8.30 -60.74
C SER A 750 -3.61 -7.78 -61.99
N PRO A 751 -2.95 -7.92 -63.16
CA PRO A 751 -3.65 -8.07 -64.42
C PRO A 751 -4.00 -9.55 -64.66
N ALA A 752 -4.88 -10.16 -63.85
CA ALA A 752 -5.76 -11.29 -64.23
C ALA A 752 -6.54 -11.90 -63.05
N GLY A 753 -7.87 -11.95 -63.18
CA GLY A 753 -8.68 -13.10 -62.77
C GLY A 753 -9.19 -13.19 -61.32
N THR A 754 -10.21 -12.41 -60.95
CA THR A 754 -11.38 -12.85 -60.15
C THR A 754 -12.46 -11.75 -60.16
N GLN A 755 -13.74 -12.11 -60.32
CA GLN A 755 -14.87 -11.16 -60.25
C GLN A 755 -15.09 -10.69 -58.79
N ILE A 756 -15.21 -9.39 -58.58
CA ILE A 756 -15.83 -8.81 -57.37
C ILE A 756 -17.00 -7.93 -57.81
N ASN A 757 -18.14 -8.13 -57.15
CA ASN A 757 -19.36 -7.32 -57.27
C ASN A 757 -19.13 -5.94 -56.68
N PHE A 758 -19.57 -4.89 -57.39
CA PHE A 758 -19.88 -3.61 -56.76
C PHE A 758 -21.14 -3.83 -55.88
N PRO A 759 -21.18 -3.38 -54.63
CA PRO A 759 -22.45 -3.23 -53.93
C PRO A 759 -23.32 -2.29 -54.76
N ASP A 760 -24.48 -2.78 -55.18
CA ASP A 760 -25.52 -1.99 -55.83
C ASP A 760 -26.19 -1.15 -54.73
N TYR A 761 -25.76 0.09 -54.52
CA TYR A 761 -26.59 1.04 -53.76
C TYR A 761 -27.57 1.65 -54.75
N SER A 762 -28.76 1.08 -54.81
CA SER A 762 -29.86 1.69 -55.55
C SER A 762 -30.16 3.05 -54.94
N LEU A 763 -29.90 4.11 -55.71
CA LEU A 763 -30.52 5.41 -55.46
C LEU A 763 -32.03 5.23 -55.57
N ASN A 764 -32.72 5.23 -54.44
CA ASN A 764 -34.14 5.50 -54.45
C ASN A 764 -34.33 6.94 -54.93
N ASP A 765 -35.04 7.06 -56.04
CA ASP A 765 -35.59 8.27 -56.62
C ASP A 765 -36.39 9.06 -55.56
N ASP A 766 -35.81 10.15 -55.03
CA ASP A 766 -36.61 11.25 -54.47
C ASP A 766 -36.53 12.46 -55.39
N SER A 767 -37.30 12.37 -56.47
CA SER A 767 -37.78 13.54 -57.18
C SER A 767 -39.09 14.04 -56.58
N SER A 768 -39.06 14.69 -55.41
CA SER A 768 -40.14 15.59 -55.01
C SER A 768 -39.69 16.82 -54.20
N SER A 769 -39.68 17.94 -54.91
CA SER A 769 -39.72 19.32 -54.44
C SER A 769 -40.31 19.56 -53.03
N GLY A 770 -39.50 20.13 -52.14
CA GLY A 770 -39.96 20.69 -50.87
C GLY A 770 -38.93 21.64 -50.25
N SER A 771 -38.99 22.91 -50.61
CA SER A 771 -38.24 23.99 -49.94
C SER A 771 -38.52 24.01 -48.43
N ILE A 772 -37.48 24.09 -47.61
CA ILE A 772 -37.60 24.50 -46.20
C ILE A 772 -36.55 25.58 -45.95
N GLY A 773 -37.03 26.77 -45.60
CA GLY A 773 -36.22 27.97 -45.40
C GLY A 773 -35.49 27.99 -44.07
N PHE A 774 -34.37 28.69 -44.06
CA PHE A 774 -33.65 29.09 -42.86
C PHE A 774 -34.47 30.08 -42.03
N PRO A 775 -34.40 29.99 -40.70
CA PRO A 775 -34.22 31.20 -39.91
C PRO A 775 -32.98 31.07 -39.04
N GLY A 776 -32.12 32.08 -39.10
CA GLY A 776 -31.03 32.25 -38.17
C GLY A 776 -31.51 32.84 -36.85
N ASP A 777 -30.82 32.48 -35.77
CA ASP A 777 -30.29 33.43 -34.80
C ASP A 777 -29.11 32.78 -34.06
N TRP A 778 -28.00 33.50 -33.95
CA TRP A 778 -26.77 33.08 -33.29
C TRP A 778 -26.69 33.80 -31.94
N SER A 779 -26.78 33.07 -30.82
CA SER A 779 -26.22 33.48 -29.52
C SER A 779 -26.16 32.31 -28.49
N ASP A 780 -25.00 31.62 -28.49
CA ASP A 780 -24.20 30.88 -27.46
C ASP A 780 -24.75 30.51 -26.04
N PRO A 781 -24.11 29.58 -25.25
CA PRO A 781 -22.99 28.65 -25.54
C PRO A 781 -23.11 27.17 -25.01
N ILE A 782 -22.40 26.26 -25.70
CA ILE A 782 -21.77 24.95 -25.34
C ILE A 782 -22.48 23.98 -24.34
N LEU A 783 -22.82 22.76 -24.82
CA LEU A 783 -22.35 21.45 -24.31
C LEU A 783 -22.70 20.29 -25.27
N SER A 784 -21.74 19.39 -25.45
CA SER A 784 -21.59 18.31 -26.43
C SER A 784 -22.49 17.09 -26.21
N MET A 785 -23.00 16.46 -27.29
CA MET A 785 -22.91 15.01 -27.56
C MET A 785 -23.41 14.63 -28.98
N PRO A 786 -22.91 13.52 -29.57
CA PRO A 786 -22.94 13.24 -31.01
C PRO A 786 -24.17 12.42 -31.48
N TRP A 787 -24.24 12.25 -32.80
CA TRP A 787 -25.41 12.00 -33.64
C TRP A 787 -25.76 10.51 -33.77
N TYR A 788 -27.07 10.25 -33.92
CA TYR A 788 -27.70 8.97 -34.28
C TYR A 788 -27.83 8.89 -35.80
N ASP A 789 -27.59 7.71 -36.40
CA ASP A 789 -28.05 7.42 -37.77
C ASP A 789 -28.62 5.99 -37.88
N THR A 790 -29.65 5.83 -38.70
CA THR A 790 -30.49 4.62 -38.83
C THR A 790 -30.02 3.64 -39.93
N PRO A 791 -30.34 2.33 -39.85
CA PRO A 791 -29.83 1.29 -40.76
C PRO A 791 -30.80 0.88 -41.89
N ASP A 792 -30.27 0.45 -43.06
CA ASP A 792 -30.87 -0.65 -43.84
C ASP A 792 -29.88 -1.44 -44.74
N SER A 793 -30.03 -2.76 -44.59
CA SER A 793 -29.66 -4.02 -45.29
C SER A 793 -28.64 -4.12 -46.44
N SER A 794 -27.61 -4.96 -46.23
CA SER A 794 -27.54 -6.37 -46.69
C SER A 794 -26.14 -6.98 -46.43
N GLY A 795 -26.05 -8.05 -45.62
CA GLY A 795 -24.80 -8.59 -45.07
C GLY A 795 -23.97 -9.53 -45.97
N PRO A 796 -23.03 -10.35 -45.44
CA PRO A 796 -22.56 -10.42 -44.04
C PRO A 796 -21.02 -10.21 -43.92
N SER A 797 -20.60 -9.36 -43.00
CA SER A 797 -19.26 -9.38 -42.42
C SER A 797 -19.39 -9.19 -40.90
N LEU A 798 -18.73 -10.08 -40.16
CA LEU A 798 -18.69 -10.12 -38.71
C LEU A 798 -17.81 -8.97 -38.20
N ASP A 799 -18.39 -7.80 -37.99
CA ASP A 799 -17.80 -6.75 -37.17
C ASP A 799 -18.44 -6.80 -35.79
N VAL A 800 -17.64 -7.22 -34.80
CA VAL A 800 -17.97 -7.10 -33.37
C VAL A 800 -17.53 -5.70 -32.95
N ASP A 801 -18.35 -4.71 -33.30
CA ASP A 801 -18.22 -3.35 -32.80
C ASP A 801 -18.96 -3.27 -31.45
N ILE A 802 -18.25 -3.59 -30.37
CA ILE A 802 -18.75 -3.39 -29.00
C ILE A 802 -18.60 -1.89 -28.69
N LEU A 803 -19.59 -1.12 -29.11
CA LEU A 803 -19.95 0.16 -28.50
C LEU A 803 -21.45 0.09 -28.13
N CYS A 804 -21.78 -0.74 -27.14
CA CYS A 804 -23.11 -0.71 -26.54
C CYS A 804 -23.20 0.48 -25.57
N TYR A 805 -23.91 1.53 -25.99
CA TYR A 805 -24.83 2.16 -25.05
C TYR A 805 -26.22 1.60 -25.34
N SER A 806 -26.42 0.35 -24.92
CA SER A 806 -27.71 -0.30 -24.73
C SER A 806 -27.61 -1.01 -23.39
N GLY A 807 -28.15 -0.41 -22.33
CA GLY A 807 -28.34 -1.07 -21.05
C GLY A 807 -29.61 -1.91 -21.10
N ASP A 808 -29.60 -2.99 -21.91
CA ASP A 808 -30.69 -3.95 -21.99
C ASP A 808 -30.41 -5.17 -21.11
N PRO A 809 -30.80 -5.17 -19.82
CA PRO A 809 -30.65 -6.35 -18.98
C PRO A 809 -31.35 -7.56 -19.55
N ILE A 810 -30.77 -8.73 -19.31
CA ILE A 810 -31.45 -10.01 -19.55
C ILE A 810 -32.34 -10.36 -18.35
N VAL A 811 -33.64 -10.48 -18.59
CA VAL A 811 -34.68 -10.77 -17.59
C VAL A 811 -35.26 -12.17 -17.82
N LEU A 812 -35.47 -12.92 -16.74
CA LEU A 812 -35.98 -14.29 -16.73
C LEU A 812 -37.33 -14.33 -16.00
N ASN A 813 -38.36 -14.89 -16.63
CA ASN A 813 -39.60 -15.20 -15.94
C ASN A 813 -39.50 -16.58 -15.27
N LEU A 814 -39.22 -16.57 -13.96
CA LEU A 814 -39.06 -17.79 -13.16
C LEU A 814 -40.38 -18.49 -12.81
N ASN A 815 -41.53 -17.90 -13.16
CA ASN A 815 -42.86 -18.47 -12.94
C ASN A 815 -43.41 -19.22 -14.18
N GLY A 816 -42.66 -19.27 -15.30
CA GLY A 816 -43.03 -20.02 -16.51
C GLY A 816 -43.98 -19.30 -17.47
N GLY A 817 -44.17 -17.99 -17.29
CA GLY A 817 -44.85 -17.12 -18.26
C GLY A 817 -43.87 -16.39 -19.18
N LYS A 818 -44.38 -15.47 -20.00
CA LYS A 818 -43.58 -14.49 -20.75
C LYS A 818 -43.00 -13.44 -19.80
N VAL A 819 -41.83 -12.88 -20.11
CA VAL A 819 -41.29 -11.72 -19.39
C VAL A 819 -42.28 -10.56 -19.51
N GLU A 820 -42.63 -9.96 -18.38
CA GLU A 820 -43.61 -8.88 -18.27
C GLU A 820 -43.03 -7.75 -17.43
N THR A 821 -43.21 -6.50 -17.87
CA THR A 821 -42.61 -5.34 -17.19
C THR A 821 -43.67 -4.40 -16.64
N THR A 822 -43.28 -3.55 -15.69
CA THR A 822 -44.07 -2.48 -15.10
C THR A 822 -43.64 -1.13 -15.71
N ALA A 823 -44.62 -0.32 -16.11
CA ALA A 823 -44.35 1.01 -16.69
C ALA A 823 -43.61 1.92 -15.71
N LEU A 824 -42.72 2.79 -16.23
CA LEU A 824 -41.97 3.77 -15.45
C LEU A 824 -42.86 4.56 -14.47
N SER A 825 -44.06 4.97 -14.89
CA SER A 825 -44.98 5.77 -14.08
C SER A 825 -45.61 5.01 -12.90
N SER A 826 -45.66 3.68 -12.96
CA SER A 826 -46.23 2.80 -11.92
C SER A 826 -45.19 1.94 -11.21
N SER A 827 -43.93 1.97 -11.67
CA SER A 827 -42.84 1.19 -11.09
C SER A 827 -42.37 1.83 -9.79
N PRO A 828 -42.32 1.06 -8.67
CA PRO A 828 -41.68 1.49 -7.44
C PRO A 828 -40.16 1.34 -7.51
N ALA A 829 -39.60 0.87 -8.62
CA ALA A 829 -38.18 0.56 -8.72
C ALA A 829 -37.31 1.81 -8.90
N SER A 830 -36.22 1.85 -8.12
CA SER A 830 -35.15 2.83 -8.26
C SER A 830 -33.82 2.09 -8.43
N PHE A 831 -33.16 2.25 -9.57
CA PHE A 831 -31.93 1.55 -9.93
C PHE A 831 -30.92 2.50 -10.57
N ASP A 832 -29.61 2.23 -10.40
CA ASP A 832 -28.56 3.05 -11.00
C ASP A 832 -28.30 2.62 -12.45
N MET A 833 -29.18 3.07 -13.35
CA MET A 833 -29.12 2.84 -14.79
C MET A 833 -27.94 3.53 -15.50
N ARG A 834 -27.12 4.29 -14.76
CA ARG A 834 -26.03 5.11 -15.32
C ARG A 834 -24.66 4.75 -14.79
N ASN A 835 -24.59 3.84 -13.84
CA ASN A 835 -23.36 3.44 -13.17
C ASN A 835 -22.60 4.64 -12.57
N ASN A 836 -23.34 5.59 -11.98
CA ASN A 836 -22.78 6.81 -11.39
C ASN A 836 -23.03 6.95 -9.89
N GLY A 837 -23.54 5.90 -9.25
CA GLY A 837 -23.90 5.83 -7.84
C GLY A 837 -25.27 6.42 -7.49
N GLN A 838 -26.02 6.97 -8.47
CA GLN A 838 -27.33 7.58 -8.23
C GLN A 838 -28.46 6.74 -8.84
N LYS A 839 -29.35 6.25 -7.97
CA LYS A 839 -30.56 5.54 -8.40
C LYS A 839 -31.60 6.49 -9.00
N VAL A 840 -32.11 6.15 -10.16
CA VAL A 840 -33.22 6.86 -10.83
C VAL A 840 -34.46 5.97 -10.86
N GLN A 841 -35.65 6.56 -10.95
CA GLN A 841 -36.86 5.78 -11.15
C GLN A 841 -36.79 5.08 -12.51
N THR A 842 -37.03 3.78 -12.52
CA THR A 842 -36.91 2.91 -13.70
C THR A 842 -38.17 2.08 -13.86
N GLY A 843 -38.67 1.94 -15.09
CA GLY A 843 -39.51 0.81 -15.47
C GLY A 843 -38.79 -0.49 -15.14
N TRP A 844 -39.52 -1.52 -14.74
CA TRP A 844 -38.89 -2.69 -14.11
C TRP A 844 -39.59 -3.98 -14.51
N GLY A 845 -38.98 -5.13 -14.23
CA GLY A 845 -39.65 -6.42 -14.33
C GLY A 845 -40.78 -6.53 -13.31
N THR A 846 -41.76 -7.39 -13.58
CA THR A 846 -42.76 -7.70 -12.56
C THR A 846 -42.13 -8.41 -11.35
N ALA A 847 -42.74 -8.28 -10.17
CA ALA A 847 -42.19 -8.85 -8.94
C ALA A 847 -42.00 -10.38 -9.07
N GLY A 848 -40.79 -10.85 -8.74
CA GLY A 848 -40.39 -12.26 -8.84
C GLY A 848 -39.66 -12.64 -10.13
N GLU A 849 -39.47 -11.71 -11.06
CA GLU A 849 -38.56 -11.91 -12.20
C GLU A 849 -37.10 -11.93 -11.77
N GLY A 850 -36.28 -12.65 -12.53
CA GLY A 850 -34.84 -12.80 -12.32
C GLY A 850 -34.04 -11.95 -13.30
N TYR A 851 -32.95 -11.36 -12.85
CA TYR A 851 -32.01 -10.61 -13.67
C TYR A 851 -30.70 -11.37 -13.80
N LEU A 852 -30.21 -11.56 -15.02
CA LEU A 852 -28.95 -12.26 -15.23
C LEU A 852 -27.77 -11.36 -14.85
N VAL A 853 -26.87 -11.89 -14.04
CA VAL A 853 -25.72 -11.16 -13.44
C VAL A 853 -24.44 -11.90 -13.79
N TYR A 854 -23.41 -11.14 -14.12
CA TYR A 854 -22.05 -11.64 -14.34
C TYR A 854 -21.02 -10.65 -13.78
N ASP A 855 -20.20 -11.11 -12.83
CA ASP A 855 -19.03 -10.37 -12.36
C ASP A 855 -17.77 -11.26 -12.49
N PRO A 856 -16.82 -10.93 -13.38
CA PRO A 856 -15.61 -11.72 -13.57
C PRO A 856 -14.61 -11.62 -12.40
N ASN A 857 -14.76 -10.63 -11.50
CA ASN A 857 -13.85 -10.37 -10.38
C ASN A 857 -14.37 -10.91 -9.04
N ASP A 858 -15.64 -11.29 -8.97
CA ASP A 858 -16.27 -11.90 -7.80
C ASP A 858 -16.75 -13.31 -8.12
N ALA A 859 -15.80 -14.27 -8.13
CA ALA A 859 -16.09 -15.68 -8.41
C ALA A 859 -17.10 -16.31 -7.43
N GLY A 860 -17.35 -15.68 -6.27
CA GLY A 860 -18.37 -16.06 -5.30
C GLY A 860 -19.71 -15.35 -5.46
N ASN A 861 -19.75 -14.28 -6.26
CA ASN A 861 -20.86 -13.32 -6.44
C ASN A 861 -21.53 -12.97 -5.09
N THR A 862 -20.71 -12.50 -4.15
CA THR A 862 -21.09 -12.15 -2.77
C THR A 862 -21.39 -10.66 -2.59
N THR A 863 -21.11 -9.85 -3.61
CA THR A 863 -21.35 -8.41 -3.62
C THR A 863 -22.82 -8.06 -3.90
N VAL A 864 -23.23 -6.87 -3.45
CA VAL A 864 -24.59 -6.35 -3.61
C VAL A 864 -24.77 -5.86 -5.06
N VAL A 865 -25.78 -6.37 -5.77
CA VAL A 865 -26.16 -5.87 -7.11
C VAL A 865 -26.96 -4.59 -6.97
N ASN A 866 -26.38 -3.44 -7.32
CA ASN A 866 -27.04 -2.14 -7.15
C ASN A 866 -26.85 -1.15 -8.31
N GLN A 867 -26.08 -1.53 -9.34
CA GLN A 867 -25.76 -0.72 -10.51
C GLN A 867 -25.87 -1.56 -11.80
N ASP A 868 -26.20 -0.89 -12.91
CA ASP A 868 -26.46 -1.51 -14.22
C ASP A 868 -25.27 -2.29 -14.78
N SER A 869 -24.04 -1.85 -14.47
CA SER A 869 -22.81 -2.52 -14.93
C SER A 869 -22.64 -3.96 -14.44
N GLN A 870 -23.41 -4.39 -13.44
CA GLN A 870 -23.41 -5.77 -12.92
C GLN A 870 -24.43 -6.68 -13.63
N LEU A 871 -25.38 -6.10 -14.36
CA LEU A 871 -26.36 -6.87 -15.15
C LEU A 871 -25.74 -7.26 -16.49
N VAL A 872 -26.10 -8.43 -17.00
CA VAL A 872 -25.65 -8.85 -18.34
C VAL A 872 -26.36 -7.98 -19.38
N ALA A 873 -25.59 -7.21 -20.14
CA ALA A 873 -26.04 -6.23 -21.14
C ALA A 873 -26.47 -6.91 -22.46
N GLY A 874 -27.57 -7.64 -22.42
CA GLY A 874 -28.22 -8.19 -23.61
C GLY A 874 -27.64 -9.51 -24.13
N PHE A 875 -28.37 -10.12 -25.06
CA PHE A 875 -28.04 -11.44 -25.61
C PHE A 875 -26.75 -11.44 -26.44
N ASP A 876 -26.41 -10.32 -27.09
CA ASP A 876 -25.17 -10.19 -27.85
C ASP A 876 -23.94 -10.23 -26.92
N ALA A 877 -24.00 -9.55 -25.77
CA ALA A 877 -22.95 -9.61 -24.75
C ALA A 877 -22.84 -11.01 -24.14
N LEU A 878 -23.98 -11.64 -23.82
CA LEU A 878 -23.99 -13.02 -23.31
C LEU A 878 -23.38 -14.00 -24.33
N GLN A 879 -23.68 -13.82 -25.63
CA GLN A 879 -23.15 -14.66 -26.69
C GLN A 879 -21.66 -14.43 -26.94
N ALA A 880 -21.19 -13.18 -26.89
CA ALA A 880 -19.76 -12.84 -26.96
C ALA A 880 -18.99 -13.44 -25.77
N LEU A 881 -19.56 -13.32 -24.57
CA LEU A 881 -18.98 -13.86 -23.35
C LEU A 881 -18.89 -15.39 -23.37
N ALA A 882 -19.93 -16.08 -23.87
CA ALA A 882 -19.88 -17.53 -24.07
C ALA A 882 -18.72 -17.90 -25.02
N ARG A 883 -18.66 -17.28 -26.21
CA ARG A 883 -17.61 -17.54 -27.22
C ARG A 883 -16.19 -17.28 -26.71
N GLN A 884 -15.99 -16.27 -25.88
CA GLN A 884 -14.67 -15.92 -25.33
C GLN A 884 -14.12 -17.01 -24.40
N VAL A 885 -14.98 -17.74 -23.69
CA VAL A 885 -14.59 -18.69 -22.64
C VAL A 885 -14.63 -20.14 -23.14
N ASP A 886 -15.55 -20.50 -24.04
CA ASP A 886 -15.75 -21.88 -24.51
C ASP A 886 -15.20 -22.18 -25.93
N GLY A 887 -14.91 -21.16 -26.74
CA GLY A 887 -14.45 -21.28 -28.12
C GLY A 887 -15.47 -21.92 -29.10
N THR A 888 -16.68 -22.28 -28.66
CA THR A 888 -17.72 -22.94 -29.45
C THR A 888 -19.13 -22.52 -28.99
N GLY A 889 -19.54 -21.30 -29.30
CA GLY A 889 -20.92 -20.85 -29.04
C GLY A 889 -21.95 -21.62 -29.89
N ASN A 890 -22.42 -22.77 -29.40
CA ASN A 890 -23.35 -23.68 -30.09
C ASN A 890 -24.83 -23.26 -30.00
N GLY A 891 -25.11 -21.97 -29.76
CA GLY A 891 -26.48 -21.45 -29.65
C GLY A 891 -27.26 -21.85 -28.39
N SER A 892 -26.66 -22.64 -27.49
CA SER A 892 -27.23 -23.01 -26.20
C SER A 892 -26.13 -22.98 -25.14
N LEU A 893 -26.42 -22.33 -24.01
CA LEU A 893 -25.56 -22.31 -22.83
C LEU A 893 -26.06 -23.36 -21.83
N THR A 894 -25.16 -24.19 -21.30
CA THR A 894 -25.42 -25.36 -20.45
C THR A 894 -24.34 -25.53 -19.38
N ALA A 895 -24.53 -26.45 -18.42
CA ALA A 895 -23.53 -26.74 -17.39
C ALA A 895 -22.17 -27.27 -17.91
N ASN A 896 -22.06 -27.63 -19.19
CA ASN A 896 -20.78 -28.00 -19.80
C ASN A 896 -19.95 -26.78 -20.25
N ASP A 897 -20.57 -25.59 -20.31
CA ASP A 897 -19.93 -24.37 -20.76
C ASP A 897 -19.25 -23.68 -19.59
N ALA A 898 -18.00 -23.25 -19.78
CA ALA A 898 -17.17 -22.71 -18.71
C ALA A 898 -17.76 -21.41 -18.09
N LEU A 899 -18.55 -20.66 -18.86
CA LEU A 899 -19.29 -19.48 -18.39
C LEU A 899 -20.42 -19.83 -17.40
N TRP A 900 -20.98 -21.05 -17.45
CA TRP A 900 -22.19 -21.43 -16.70
C TRP A 900 -22.09 -21.17 -15.20
N ASN A 901 -20.97 -21.55 -14.59
CA ASN A 901 -20.78 -21.46 -13.14
C ASN A 901 -20.60 -20.01 -12.64
N SER A 902 -20.22 -19.11 -13.55
CA SER A 902 -20.00 -17.69 -13.28
C SER A 902 -21.27 -16.85 -13.43
N LEU A 903 -22.31 -17.38 -14.10
CA LEU A 903 -23.60 -16.70 -14.19
C LEU A 903 -24.43 -16.95 -12.94
N LYS A 904 -25.09 -15.89 -12.46
CA LYS A 904 -26.10 -15.97 -11.41
C LYS A 904 -27.35 -15.20 -11.85
N VAL A 905 -28.44 -15.42 -11.12
CA VAL A 905 -29.72 -14.73 -11.30
C VAL A 905 -30.06 -14.03 -10.00
N TRP A 906 -30.19 -12.71 -10.05
CA TRP A 906 -30.73 -11.94 -8.94
C TRP A 906 -32.25 -11.90 -9.06
N VAL A 907 -32.95 -12.43 -8.07
CA VAL A 907 -34.42 -12.51 -8.06
C VAL A 907 -34.99 -11.36 -7.24
N ASP A 908 -35.56 -10.35 -7.90
CA ASP A 908 -36.23 -9.24 -7.21
C ASP A 908 -37.67 -9.63 -6.87
N THR A 909 -37.85 -10.24 -5.70
CA THR A 909 -39.17 -10.71 -5.23
C THR A 909 -40.18 -9.58 -5.02
N THR A 910 -39.75 -8.33 -5.00
CA THR A 910 -40.57 -7.16 -4.69
C THR A 910 -40.83 -6.24 -5.87
N GLY A 911 -40.04 -6.35 -6.95
CA GLY A 911 -40.09 -5.46 -8.11
C GLY A 911 -39.68 -4.02 -7.77
N THR A 912 -38.77 -3.82 -6.82
CA THR A 912 -38.36 -2.50 -6.31
C THR A 912 -36.95 -2.09 -6.72
N GLY A 913 -36.21 -2.93 -7.44
CA GLY A 913 -34.81 -2.64 -7.78
C GLY A 913 -33.89 -2.56 -6.55
N GLN A 914 -34.33 -3.05 -5.37
CA GLN A 914 -33.55 -3.04 -4.14
C GLN A 914 -32.98 -4.43 -3.87
N PHE A 915 -31.66 -4.52 -3.80
CA PHE A 915 -30.97 -5.80 -3.58
C PHE A 915 -31.36 -6.49 -2.28
N GLN A 916 -31.62 -5.72 -1.21
CA GLN A 916 -31.92 -6.25 0.13
C GLN A 916 -33.25 -7.00 0.22
N SER A 917 -34.10 -6.92 -0.81
CA SER A 917 -35.36 -7.66 -0.92
C SER A 917 -35.29 -8.84 -1.91
N GLY A 918 -34.13 -9.10 -2.53
CA GLY A 918 -33.90 -10.21 -3.45
C GLY A 918 -32.78 -11.15 -2.99
N GLU A 919 -32.77 -12.36 -3.55
CA GLU A 919 -31.73 -13.37 -3.29
C GLU A 919 -30.99 -13.70 -4.59
N LEU A 920 -29.67 -13.89 -4.51
CA LEU A 920 -28.81 -14.30 -5.61
C LEU A 920 -28.78 -15.83 -5.69
N TYR A 921 -29.12 -16.37 -6.85
CA TYR A 921 -29.16 -17.80 -7.09
C TYR A 921 -28.25 -18.18 -8.25
N SER A 922 -27.59 -19.34 -8.19
CA SER A 922 -27.03 -19.97 -9.39
C SER A 922 -28.14 -20.50 -10.29
N LEU A 923 -27.83 -20.66 -11.58
CA LEU A 923 -28.73 -21.32 -12.54
C LEU A 923 -29.15 -22.72 -12.04
N ASP A 924 -28.20 -23.47 -11.47
CA ASP A 924 -28.46 -24.80 -10.89
C ASP A 924 -29.39 -24.73 -9.66
N GLN A 925 -29.26 -23.72 -8.80
CA GLN A 925 -30.14 -23.53 -7.63
C GLN A 925 -31.59 -23.23 -8.04
N LEU A 926 -31.78 -22.54 -9.18
CA LEU A 926 -33.10 -22.32 -9.79
C LEU A 926 -33.60 -23.52 -10.61
N GLY A 927 -32.79 -24.59 -10.71
CA GLY A 927 -33.12 -25.79 -11.49
C GLY A 927 -33.11 -25.55 -13.00
N ILE A 928 -32.42 -24.51 -13.49
CA ILE A 928 -32.24 -24.23 -14.91
C ILE A 928 -31.12 -25.13 -15.43
N THR A 929 -31.29 -25.73 -16.61
CA THR A 929 -30.32 -26.65 -17.24
C THR A 929 -29.79 -26.16 -18.58
N SER A 930 -30.49 -25.24 -19.23
CA SER A 930 -29.98 -24.56 -20.43
C SER A 930 -30.62 -23.20 -20.67
N ILE A 931 -29.89 -22.30 -21.31
CA ILE A 931 -30.39 -21.03 -21.86
C ILE A 931 -30.17 -21.04 -23.38
N ASN A 932 -31.22 -20.80 -24.17
CA ASN A 932 -31.09 -20.65 -25.62
C ASN A 932 -30.50 -19.27 -25.95
N LEU A 933 -29.33 -19.25 -26.58
CA LEU A 933 -28.64 -18.01 -26.97
C LEU A 933 -29.10 -17.48 -28.33
N ASN A 934 -29.91 -18.24 -29.08
CA ASN A 934 -30.48 -17.85 -30.36
C ASN A 934 -31.90 -17.30 -30.16
N GLY A 935 -32.01 -16.14 -29.52
CA GLY A 935 -33.29 -15.44 -29.36
C GLY A 935 -33.80 -14.79 -30.65
N GLU A 936 -35.10 -14.55 -30.72
CA GLU A 936 -35.75 -13.82 -31.81
C GLU A 936 -35.72 -12.31 -31.52
N GLN A 937 -35.28 -11.49 -32.47
CA GLN A 937 -35.38 -10.03 -32.35
C GLN A 937 -36.83 -9.58 -32.60
N VAL A 938 -37.48 -9.00 -31.59
CA VAL A 938 -38.93 -8.71 -31.63
C VAL A 938 -39.29 -7.23 -31.48
N ASN A 939 -38.42 -6.40 -30.88
CA ASN A 939 -38.64 -4.96 -30.59
C ASN A 939 -40.09 -4.63 -30.15
N GLN A 940 -40.59 -5.35 -29.14
CA GLN A 940 -41.97 -5.29 -28.67
C GLN A 940 -42.11 -4.33 -27.49
N ASP A 941 -43.04 -3.37 -27.57
CA ASP A 941 -43.41 -2.55 -26.40
C ASP A 941 -44.09 -3.41 -25.32
N ASN A 942 -43.60 -3.31 -24.09
CA ASN A 942 -44.21 -3.89 -22.90
C ASN A 942 -44.29 -2.78 -21.85
N ASN A 943 -45.48 -2.18 -21.69
CA ASN A 943 -45.75 -1.13 -20.71
C ASN A 943 -44.78 0.08 -20.78
N GLY A 944 -44.31 0.44 -21.98
CA GLY A 944 -43.35 1.55 -22.18
C GLY A 944 -41.87 1.18 -22.00
N ASN A 945 -41.57 -0.07 -21.65
CA ASN A 945 -40.25 -0.69 -21.84
C ASN A 945 -40.24 -1.44 -23.18
N GLN A 946 -39.08 -1.84 -23.69
CA GLN A 946 -38.98 -2.58 -24.95
C GLN A 946 -38.34 -3.95 -24.76
N ILE A 947 -39.03 -5.01 -25.16
CA ILE A 947 -38.45 -6.35 -25.33
C ILE A 947 -37.70 -6.35 -26.66
N LEU A 948 -36.37 -6.40 -26.63
CA LEU A 948 -35.53 -6.37 -27.83
C LEU A 948 -35.33 -7.77 -28.40
N VAL A 949 -35.06 -8.74 -27.52
CA VAL A 949 -34.82 -10.15 -27.86
C VAL A 949 -35.70 -11.02 -26.98
N ASP A 950 -36.40 -11.98 -27.58
CA ASP A 950 -37.24 -12.97 -26.89
C ASP A 950 -36.65 -14.38 -27.08
N SER A 951 -36.46 -15.12 -25.99
CA SER A 951 -35.81 -16.44 -26.00
C SER A 951 -36.32 -17.32 -24.85
N THR A 952 -35.76 -18.52 -24.73
CA THR A 952 -36.20 -19.53 -23.76
C THR A 952 -35.07 -20.14 -22.96
N PHE A 953 -35.32 -20.45 -21.69
CA PHE A 953 -34.47 -21.32 -20.88
C PHE A 953 -35.22 -22.62 -20.54
N THR A 954 -34.50 -23.69 -20.21
CA THR A 954 -35.08 -25.01 -19.88
C THR A 954 -34.79 -25.36 -18.43
N TRP A 955 -35.80 -25.82 -17.69
CA TRP A 955 -35.65 -26.40 -16.36
C TRP A 955 -35.27 -27.88 -16.40
N ALA A 956 -34.74 -28.40 -15.30
CA ALA A 956 -34.37 -29.81 -15.14
C ALA A 956 -35.52 -30.81 -15.32
N ASN A 957 -36.77 -30.37 -15.17
CA ASN A 957 -37.97 -31.16 -15.43
C ASN A 957 -38.38 -31.20 -16.93
N GLY A 958 -37.65 -30.51 -17.80
CA GLY A 958 -37.88 -30.43 -19.24
C GLY A 958 -38.90 -29.36 -19.69
N SER A 959 -39.52 -28.59 -18.78
CA SER A 959 -40.33 -27.43 -19.18
C SER A 959 -39.45 -26.23 -19.52
N THR A 960 -39.98 -25.32 -20.34
CA THR A 960 -39.29 -24.10 -20.76
C THR A 960 -39.89 -22.85 -20.10
N GLY A 961 -39.05 -21.91 -19.72
CA GLY A 961 -39.40 -20.56 -19.27
C GLY A 961 -38.90 -19.50 -20.23
N ASP A 962 -39.39 -18.28 -20.09
CA ASP A 962 -39.08 -17.16 -20.97
C ASP A 962 -37.91 -16.33 -20.45
N ILE A 963 -37.02 -15.92 -21.35
CA ILE A 963 -35.87 -15.07 -21.05
C ILE A 963 -35.71 -14.04 -22.17
N ALA A 964 -35.62 -12.78 -21.80
CA ALA A 964 -35.67 -11.67 -22.75
C ALA A 964 -34.59 -10.63 -22.48
N GLY A 965 -34.06 -10.02 -23.55
CA GLY A 965 -33.28 -8.79 -23.47
C GLY A 965 -34.23 -7.60 -23.46
N VAL A 966 -34.18 -6.78 -22.41
CA VAL A 966 -35.18 -5.74 -22.15
C VAL A 966 -34.53 -4.38 -22.00
N ASN A 967 -34.91 -3.42 -22.85
CA ASN A 967 -34.57 -2.00 -22.65
C ASN A 967 -35.59 -1.35 -21.70
N LEU A 968 -35.14 -1.08 -20.46
CA LEU A 968 -35.95 -0.50 -19.41
C LEU A 968 -35.97 1.03 -19.51
N MET A 969 -37.17 1.63 -19.57
CA MET A 969 -37.32 3.07 -19.62
C MET A 969 -37.03 3.68 -18.24
N PHE A 970 -36.19 4.71 -18.16
CA PHE A 970 -35.90 5.42 -16.91
C PHE A 970 -36.05 6.93 -17.06
N ASN A 971 -36.23 7.64 -15.93
CA ASN A 971 -36.30 9.09 -15.94
C ASN A 971 -34.89 9.71 -15.84
N PRO A 972 -34.36 10.34 -16.91
CA PRO A 972 -33.01 10.85 -16.89
C PRO A 972 -32.82 12.07 -15.97
N ASN A 973 -33.89 12.77 -15.60
CA ASN A 973 -33.82 14.04 -14.87
C ASN A 973 -34.31 13.95 -13.42
N ALA A 974 -34.71 12.76 -12.94
CA ALA A 974 -35.14 12.55 -11.57
C ALA A 974 -34.07 11.79 -10.77
N THR A 975 -33.16 12.53 -10.13
CA THR A 975 -32.43 12.01 -8.98
C THR A 975 -33.41 11.95 -7.81
N GLN A 976 -33.77 10.75 -7.35
CA GLN A 976 -34.38 10.67 -6.02
C GLN A 976 -33.24 10.84 -5.03
N ASP A 977 -33.10 12.04 -4.46
CA ASP A 977 -32.30 12.24 -3.25
C ASP A 977 -32.70 11.14 -2.27
N ALA A 978 -31.71 10.40 -1.76
CA ALA A 978 -31.91 9.59 -0.59
C ALA A 978 -32.33 10.53 0.55
N ALA A 979 -33.64 10.72 0.73
CA ALA A 979 -34.18 11.17 1.99
C ALA A 979 -33.77 10.09 3.00
N ALA A 980 -32.66 10.35 3.70
CA ALA A 980 -32.20 9.50 4.78
C ALA A 980 -33.39 9.20 5.68
N PRO A 981 -33.74 7.92 5.94
CA PRO A 981 -34.56 7.64 7.09
C PRO A 981 -33.76 8.17 8.27
N THR A 982 -34.34 9.11 9.01
CA THR A 982 -33.80 9.55 10.29
C THR A 982 -33.89 8.35 11.22
N ALA A 983 -32.90 7.45 11.14
CA ALA A 983 -32.68 6.42 12.13
C ALA A 983 -32.49 7.15 13.45
N SER A 984 -33.44 6.94 14.36
CA SER A 984 -33.34 7.49 15.69
C SER A 984 -32.09 6.88 16.34
N LEU A 985 -31.36 7.65 17.16
CA LEU A 985 -30.16 7.14 17.86
C LEU A 985 -30.45 5.87 18.68
N SER A 986 -31.72 5.61 19.01
CA SER A 986 -32.18 4.35 19.60
C SER A 986 -32.05 3.14 18.69
N ASP A 987 -32.23 3.27 17.37
CA ASP A 987 -32.18 2.13 16.43
C ASP A 987 -30.73 1.68 16.17
N LEU A 988 -29.78 2.62 16.13
CA LEU A 988 -28.34 2.31 16.06
C LEU A 988 -27.80 1.72 17.37
N GLN A 989 -28.34 2.13 18.52
CA GLN A 989 -27.96 1.58 19.82
C GLN A 989 -28.52 0.17 20.04
N ILE A 990 -29.71 -0.13 19.53
CA ILE A 990 -30.29 -1.48 19.59
C ILE A 990 -29.55 -2.44 18.63
N SER A 991 -29.18 -2.01 17.42
CA SER A 991 -28.36 -2.83 16.50
C SER A 991 -26.95 -3.09 17.03
N ASN A 992 -26.31 -2.11 17.67
CA ASN A 992 -25.00 -2.31 18.31
C ASN A 992 -25.09 -3.17 19.58
N LEU A 993 -26.21 -3.12 20.31
CA LEU A 993 -26.48 -4.01 21.43
C LEU A 993 -26.78 -5.44 20.96
N ILE A 994 -27.50 -5.62 19.86
CA ILE A 994 -27.78 -6.93 19.23
C ILE A 994 -26.50 -7.53 18.64
N ALA A 995 -25.65 -6.73 17.99
CA ALA A 995 -24.34 -7.16 17.50
C ALA A 995 -23.35 -7.48 18.65
N GLY A 996 -23.39 -6.72 19.74
CA GLY A 996 -22.62 -7.00 20.96
C GLY A 996 -23.13 -8.22 21.76
N MET A 997 -24.42 -8.52 21.70
CA MET A 997 -25.01 -9.72 22.31
C MET A 997 -24.81 -10.97 21.43
N ALA A 998 -24.69 -10.82 20.10
CA ALA A 998 -24.39 -11.90 19.17
C ALA A 998 -22.92 -12.36 19.21
N SER A 999 -21.99 -11.53 19.72
CA SER A 999 -20.59 -11.93 19.93
C SER A 999 -20.33 -12.68 21.24
N TYR A 1000 -21.34 -12.77 22.13
CA TYR A 1000 -21.30 -13.57 23.35
C TYR A 1000 -22.14 -14.85 23.19
N GLY A 1001 -21.76 -15.67 22.22
CA GLY A 1001 -22.27 -17.03 22.00
C GLY A 1001 -21.21 -18.08 22.34
N VAL A 1002 -21.45 -18.82 23.42
CA VAL A 1002 -20.64 -19.92 23.99
C VAL A 1002 -20.06 -20.87 22.91
N GLN A 1003 -18.73 -20.99 22.84
CA GLN A 1003 -18.06 -22.07 22.11
C GLN A 1003 -18.16 -23.38 22.93
N PRO A 1004 -18.75 -24.47 22.39
CA PRO A 1004 -18.78 -25.78 23.01
C PRO A 1004 -17.38 -26.42 23.02
N ALA A 1005 -17.07 -27.13 24.10
CA ALA A 1005 -15.85 -27.92 24.25
C ALA A 1005 -15.78 -29.13 23.31
N ALA A 1006 -14.53 -29.53 23.03
CA ALA A 1006 -14.03 -30.76 22.40
C ALA A 1006 -13.83 -30.69 20.86
N SER A 1007 -12.71 -31.12 20.27
CA SER A 1007 -11.82 -32.23 20.68
C SER A 1007 -10.37 -32.02 20.22
N SER A 1008 -9.44 -32.28 21.13
CA SER A 1008 -8.01 -32.43 20.86
C SER A 1008 -7.73 -33.78 20.18
N THR A 1009 -7.20 -33.74 18.95
CA THR A 1009 -6.52 -34.90 18.34
C THR A 1009 -5.06 -34.54 18.13
N LEU A 1010 -4.24 -35.02 19.07
CA LEU A 1010 -2.78 -35.08 18.95
C LEU A 1010 -2.43 -36.10 17.86
N VAL A 1011 -1.81 -35.64 16.76
CA VAL A 1011 -1.07 -36.51 15.85
C VAL A 1011 0.40 -36.48 16.29
N ALA A 1012 0.88 -37.61 16.79
CA ALA A 1012 2.28 -37.82 17.14
C ALA A 1012 3.13 -37.92 15.86
N ALA A 1013 4.01 -36.96 15.62
CA ALA A 1013 5.10 -37.08 14.66
C ALA A 1013 6.33 -37.64 15.37
N SER A 1014 6.85 -38.74 14.81
CA SER A 1014 7.98 -39.53 15.28
C SER A 1014 9.30 -38.74 15.33
N LEU A 1015 9.99 -38.82 16.47
CA LEU A 1015 11.38 -38.42 16.62
C LEU A 1015 12.31 -39.41 15.89
N GLN A 1016 13.05 -38.94 14.89
CA GLN A 1016 14.33 -39.50 14.48
C GLN A 1016 15.44 -38.49 14.82
N PRO A 1017 16.50 -38.89 15.55
CA PRO A 1017 17.62 -38.01 15.85
C PRO A 1017 18.59 -37.95 14.67
N GLN A 1018 18.73 -36.77 14.05
CA GLN A 1018 19.83 -36.49 13.12
C GLN A 1018 20.95 -35.79 13.88
N GLN A 1019 22.06 -36.49 14.08
CA GLN A 1019 23.30 -35.96 14.65
C GLN A 1019 23.83 -34.82 13.77
N ALA A 1020 23.87 -33.60 14.32
CA ALA A 1020 24.64 -32.50 13.76
C ALA A 1020 26.03 -32.47 14.42
N THR A 1021 27.05 -32.81 13.64
CA THR A 1021 28.46 -32.59 13.97
C THR A 1021 28.78 -31.11 13.88
N LEU A 1022 29.14 -30.49 15.01
CA LEU A 1022 29.81 -29.19 15.05
C LEU A 1022 31.18 -29.29 14.36
N ALA A 1023 31.42 -28.45 13.36
CA ALA A 1023 32.76 -28.07 12.92
C ALA A 1023 32.90 -26.55 13.11
N ALA A 1024 33.69 -26.18 14.12
CA ALA A 1024 34.17 -24.82 14.32
C ALA A 1024 35.16 -24.47 13.21
N ASN A 1025 35.08 -23.26 12.67
CA ASN A 1025 36.22 -22.58 12.09
C ASN A 1025 36.18 -21.12 12.49
N LEU A 1026 37.16 -20.73 13.29
CA LEU A 1026 37.58 -19.34 13.47
C LEU A 1026 38.19 -18.85 12.15
N HIS A 1027 37.73 -17.70 11.68
CA HIS A 1027 38.61 -16.63 11.22
C HIS A 1027 37.94 -15.26 11.34
#